data_AF-A0A7M3WZR7-F1
#
_entry.id   AF-A0A7M3WZR7-F1
#
_cell.length_a   1.000
_cell.length_b   1.000
_cell.length_c   1.000
_cell.angle_alpha   90.00
_cell.angle_beta   90.00
_cell.angle_gamma   90.00
#
_symmetry.space_group_name_H-M   'P 1'
#
loop_
_entity.id
_entity.type
_entity.pdbx_description
1 polymer ?
#
loop_
_entity_poly.entity_id
_entity_poly.type
_entity_poly.pdbx_seq_one_letter_code
_entity_poly.pdbx_strand_id
1 'polypeptide(L)'
;MPMANHSALPSRQGALAVGMSLLMLLVLVVPMATPLQERVADASHSTFYTPQGNSVGVNTTSTGVLSVPYNQTFSGGQLDVTPMWAEADDTSARFGIDANTGWNGTHQSTQGIGHGGQLSLATESTLATLTDFETLIETLPDWVGQGPNHNAWNVVPLTNSTAQTGQPSVPTHGQRVLATQAQGGLQANMSGCLASPAESIPAFVDRYNLTVDHWLAFFDDDAAWVETRLSGGTWQVLSPSTPYTNGSSLAGAPSNVWSGASNGWQHAHFRLDGVVQPTSTTLEVRFCFQTSATPGLRHGWFLDNFTLSNVGDLPGAWFHGNMSGDYANNANGRLYLPANLSQFSGPMRIEFWANWDLEGAFYDNLLVYVSVNNGTTWAPVSGIPGLPGNGLSYQGNYYMDESLGWIPISYNLPSGVSGHPNASNVLFQFQVLTNHQNGYGGFASSGWEGIAIDDVSVIHRPGTAQSERLQLSNFSSDTSGQYGDQRGWLDPSNTSINEWNWTTAFGMNPPQSMTNSFEFSMTTPPGWSIDGTWPDGWELGEVGYTSGYGPGSFHSGDRGAAINLTTKYTNNVYTHLISEEYTVPNNATARLSFRSWVCTEHNWDGGGVSISTDGGQSWWWLPPQLNGFHDQISTVNTNSPFFGQGIIDGSRVPNGCGASNLRDFELKTYDLSNLSGQPIKARFSFFSDTYVEADGWYIDDAGIEIDVFEPSGTWTSRSISPDPLFGYGWLDGWFEQPNGTTLLFDVLDGQGQPIHGHQNLTLPAHLALDPMEHPSVHVRVRMSTNDTYVTPLVHSMSLGRTTYIGPQHVLNTALGAEKTTVDSNGTLVVLEPFSLPLPSAVSCPHDGYRLTTVGDNLTWATTNGLLVGSGHVPEPVKTTYLNHSFGGDLSLMTEFTLVGSGGEGFVRAKAELDCVVPPQSPNVAIGWNNVSVMMWPPTDMSNRFGLNTQIALVEHDGNNLTWSPMSSAPSIAMNNTTLDLTYRSLDRFAQGSSLGPGPAMTLMLDNLTNTSEVRLNGVLQTTSAGMVVLHYQGASSCPSVASSHAHSTFNAHQLACTLSLEVQGRADVRISNFMHLLPDSLQEVRVGSDALNSAKQASTGSDMRAVLDIPLHVQTAEGGLRVGLNTTTLPVMVETVDDPNYARWLPEQTVSFTTHHTRYNPLALAEDAPDISAVSLWLGST
;
A
#
# COMPACT_ATOMS: atom_id res chain seq x y z
N MET A 1 5.34 -42.65 -18.18
CA MET A 1 5.13 -43.29 -19.49
C MET A 1 6.43 -43.22 -20.31
N PRO A 2 6.75 -44.23 -21.13
CA PRO A 2 8.11 -44.52 -21.60
C PRO A 2 8.45 -43.92 -22.97
N MET A 3 9.71 -44.13 -23.38
CA MET A 3 10.33 -44.08 -24.73
C MET A 3 11.11 -42.80 -25.10
N ALA A 4 12.22 -42.84 -25.85
CA ALA A 4 13.23 -43.85 -26.18
C ALA A 4 14.27 -43.17 -27.12
N ASN A 5 15.53 -43.58 -27.01
CA ASN A 5 16.53 -43.80 -28.08
C ASN A 5 17.07 -42.67 -28.97
N HIS A 6 18.27 -42.22 -28.61
CA HIS A 6 19.58 -42.38 -29.32
C HIS A 6 19.68 -42.57 -30.84
N SER A 7 20.58 -41.80 -31.46
CA SER A 7 21.83 -42.25 -32.13
C SER A 7 22.71 -41.03 -32.51
N ALA A 8 23.95 -40.87 -32.01
CA ALA A 8 25.25 -41.48 -32.41
C ALA A 8 25.89 -40.73 -33.61
N LEU A 9 27.06 -40.05 -33.57
CA LEU A 9 28.50 -40.44 -33.39
C LEU A 9 29.39 -39.26 -33.93
N PRO A 10 30.75 -39.26 -33.98
CA PRO A 10 31.81 -39.93 -33.17
C PRO A 10 33.10 -39.10 -32.86
N SER A 11 33.99 -39.72 -32.04
CA SER A 11 35.49 -39.68 -32.06
C SER A 11 36.20 -38.46 -31.42
N ARG A 12 37.38 -38.53 -30.75
CA ARG A 12 38.41 -39.59 -30.56
C ARG A 12 39.37 -39.20 -29.40
N GLN A 13 39.58 -40.12 -28.45
CA GLN A 13 40.86 -40.59 -27.83
C GLN A 13 41.88 -39.68 -27.08
N GLY A 14 42.31 -40.18 -25.90
CA GLY A 14 43.66 -40.01 -25.29
C GLY A 14 43.72 -39.98 -23.75
N ALA A 15 43.43 -41.08 -23.03
CA ALA A 15 44.37 -41.96 -22.29
C ALA A 15 44.87 -41.40 -20.91
N LEU A 16 44.28 -41.76 -19.74
CA LEU A 16 44.47 -42.97 -18.89
C LEU A 16 45.96 -43.31 -18.63
N ALA A 17 46.51 -43.05 -17.44
CA ALA A 17 46.33 -43.83 -16.20
C ALA A 17 46.81 -45.29 -16.30
N VAL A 18 48.10 -45.53 -16.01
CA VAL A 18 48.63 -46.81 -15.52
C VAL A 18 49.86 -46.49 -14.67
N GLY A 19 49.69 -46.33 -13.36
CA GLY A 19 50.80 -45.97 -12.46
C GLY A 19 50.52 -46.12 -10.98
N MET A 20 49.46 -46.81 -10.57
CA MET A 20 49.13 -47.08 -9.17
C MET A 20 48.79 -48.57 -8.94
N SER A 21 49.59 -49.45 -9.53
CA SER A 21 49.55 -50.89 -9.22
C SER A 21 50.95 -51.54 -9.23
N LEU A 22 52.00 -50.73 -9.14
CA LEU A 22 53.40 -51.18 -9.12
C LEU A 22 54.19 -50.61 -7.93
N LEU A 23 53.52 -50.45 -6.78
CA LEU A 23 54.15 -50.04 -5.52
C LEU A 23 53.78 -50.96 -4.34
N MET A 24 53.52 -52.23 -4.65
CA MET A 24 53.51 -53.33 -3.68
C MET A 24 54.25 -54.51 -4.30
N LEU A 25 55.58 -54.51 -4.19
CA LEU A 25 56.43 -55.66 -3.80
C LEU A 25 57.92 -55.36 -4.06
N LEU A 26 58.75 -55.75 -3.09
CA LEU A 26 60.23 -55.80 -3.03
C LEU A 26 60.98 -54.50 -2.63
N VAL A 27 61.54 -54.47 -1.41
CA VAL A 27 62.97 -54.71 -1.11
C VAL A 27 63.19 -54.94 0.40
N LEU A 28 64.19 -55.76 0.70
CA LEU A 28 64.68 -56.33 1.95
C LEU A 28 65.61 -55.39 2.79
N VAL A 29 65.50 -55.49 4.14
CA VAL A 29 66.56 -55.56 5.19
C VAL A 29 67.41 -54.33 5.64
N VAL A 30 67.03 -53.73 6.81
CA VAL A 30 67.74 -53.43 8.13
C VAL A 30 69.02 -52.53 8.16
N PRO A 31 69.36 -51.69 9.20
CA PRO A 31 68.85 -51.60 10.61
C PRO A 31 68.46 -50.22 11.21
N MET A 32 67.72 -50.31 12.33
CA MET A 32 67.79 -49.53 13.58
C MET A 32 67.73 -47.98 13.58
N ALA A 33 66.59 -47.45 14.02
CA ALA A 33 66.42 -46.67 15.26
C ALA A 33 65.13 -45.84 15.15
N THR A 34 64.08 -46.18 15.89
CA THR A 34 62.93 -45.29 16.11
C THR A 34 63.25 -44.37 17.29
N PRO A 35 63.41 -43.05 17.11
CA PRO A 35 63.26 -42.12 18.22
C PRO A 35 61.77 -41.97 18.57
N LEU A 36 61.53 -41.59 19.82
CA LEU A 36 60.21 -41.37 20.43
C LEU A 36 59.25 -40.65 19.48
N GLN A 37 58.11 -41.28 19.25
CA GLN A 37 56.97 -40.66 18.60
C GLN A 37 56.43 -39.58 19.55
N GLU A 38 56.73 -38.32 19.23
CA GLU A 38 56.04 -37.16 19.79
C GLU A 38 54.53 -37.38 19.58
N ARG A 39 53.78 -37.39 20.67
CA ARG A 39 52.32 -37.45 20.60
C ARG A 39 51.87 -36.16 19.93
N VAL A 40 51.22 -36.29 18.77
CA VAL A 40 50.54 -35.19 18.08
C VAL A 40 49.60 -34.52 19.09
N ALA A 41 49.66 -33.18 19.18
CA ALA A 41 48.78 -32.40 20.03
C ALA A 41 47.31 -32.80 19.77
N ASP A 42 46.59 -33.21 20.82
CA ASP A 42 45.16 -33.43 20.73
C ASP A 42 44.48 -32.11 20.31
N ALA A 43 43.45 -32.21 19.48
CA ALA A 43 42.71 -31.06 18.98
C ALA A 43 42.18 -30.22 20.16
N SER A 44 42.52 -28.92 20.17
CA SER A 44 42.04 -27.95 21.16
C SER A 44 40.50 -27.99 21.26
N HIS A 45 39.98 -28.52 22.37
CA HIS A 45 38.55 -28.43 22.69
C HIS A 45 38.24 -27.01 23.21
N SER A 46 37.73 -26.14 22.33
CA SER A 46 37.20 -24.84 22.75
C SER A 46 35.83 -25.00 23.39
N THR A 47 35.62 -24.45 24.59
CA THR A 47 34.35 -24.50 25.32
C THR A 47 33.72 -23.11 25.38
N PHE A 48 32.40 -23.04 25.22
CA PHE A 48 31.62 -21.81 25.37
C PHE A 48 31.10 -21.70 26.80
N TYR A 49 31.39 -20.58 27.45
CA TYR A 49 30.92 -20.27 28.79
C TYR A 49 29.93 -19.10 28.69
N THR A 50 28.64 -19.40 28.80
CA THR A 50 27.55 -18.41 28.77
C THR A 50 26.89 -18.29 30.14
N PRO A 51 26.38 -17.10 30.50
CA PRO A 51 25.57 -16.93 31.72
C PRO A 51 24.41 -17.94 31.78
N GLN A 52 24.08 -18.45 32.97
CA GLN A 52 23.08 -19.50 33.16
C GLN A 52 21.94 -19.01 34.07
N GLY A 53 20.69 -19.28 33.68
CA GLY A 53 19.51 -18.81 34.42
C GLY A 53 19.40 -17.27 34.39
N ASN A 54 19.08 -16.65 35.52
CA ASN A 54 18.94 -15.19 35.65
C ASN A 54 20.27 -14.46 35.91
N SER A 55 21.43 -15.09 35.67
CA SER A 55 22.73 -14.43 35.84
C SER A 55 23.09 -13.61 34.59
N VAL A 56 23.65 -12.42 34.78
CA VAL A 56 24.16 -11.57 33.67
C VAL A 56 25.61 -11.89 33.31
N GLY A 57 26.36 -12.53 34.22
CA GLY A 57 27.74 -12.97 34.02
C GLY A 57 27.93 -14.48 34.26
N VAL A 58 29.16 -14.95 34.02
CA VAL A 58 29.60 -16.32 34.22
C VAL A 58 30.34 -16.42 35.55
N ASN A 59 30.04 -17.46 36.33
CA ASN A 59 30.89 -17.88 37.45
C ASN A 59 30.82 -19.40 37.54
N THR A 60 31.69 -20.07 36.80
CA THR A 60 31.60 -21.52 36.61
C THR A 60 32.96 -22.19 36.80
N THR A 61 32.91 -23.35 37.45
CA THR A 61 34.04 -24.27 37.55
C THR A 61 33.76 -25.46 36.65
N SER A 62 34.63 -25.69 35.67
CA SER A 62 34.48 -26.72 34.65
C SER A 62 35.50 -27.82 34.90
N THR A 63 35.00 -29.00 35.27
CA THR A 63 35.77 -30.24 35.44
C THR A 63 35.82 -31.02 34.13
N GLY A 64 36.87 -31.82 33.92
CA GLY A 64 37.10 -32.60 32.70
C GLY A 64 37.65 -31.81 31.52
N VAL A 65 38.02 -30.53 31.71
CA VAL A 65 38.53 -29.63 30.66
C VAL A 65 40.01 -29.90 30.38
N LEU A 66 40.79 -30.16 31.43
CA LEU A 66 42.20 -30.53 31.34
C LEU A 66 42.45 -31.77 32.18
N SER A 67 42.79 -32.87 31.52
CA SER A 67 43.09 -34.15 32.16
C SER A 67 44.53 -34.53 31.90
N VAL A 68 45.30 -34.79 32.96
CA VAL A 68 46.72 -35.17 32.86
C VAL A 68 47.00 -36.42 33.67
N PRO A 69 47.68 -37.44 33.10
CA PRO A 69 48.12 -38.59 33.89
C PRO A 69 49.00 -38.17 35.07
N TYR A 70 48.84 -38.83 36.22
CA TYR A 70 49.62 -38.54 37.42
C TYR A 70 51.14 -38.48 37.16
N ASN A 71 51.64 -39.35 36.27
CA ASN A 71 53.07 -39.49 35.92
C ASN A 71 53.57 -38.52 34.82
N GLN A 72 52.80 -37.50 34.42
CA GLN A 72 53.23 -36.47 33.48
C GLN A 72 53.30 -35.09 34.13
N THR A 73 54.13 -34.19 33.64
CA THR A 73 54.21 -32.79 34.11
C THR A 73 54.06 -31.84 32.92
N PHE A 74 53.57 -30.64 33.17
CA PHE A 74 53.43 -29.63 32.13
C PHE A 74 54.76 -28.97 31.80
N SER A 75 55.09 -28.88 30.51
CA SER A 75 56.22 -28.10 29.99
C SER A 75 55.82 -26.72 29.49
N GLY A 76 54.53 -26.48 29.26
CA GLY A 76 53.96 -25.20 28.87
C GLY A 76 52.49 -25.32 28.51
N GLY A 77 51.83 -24.18 28.34
CA GLY A 77 50.46 -24.13 27.83
C GLY A 77 50.09 -22.77 27.28
N GLN A 78 48.95 -22.76 26.61
CA GLN A 78 48.35 -21.60 25.97
C GLN A 78 46.84 -21.65 26.20
N LEU A 79 46.27 -20.49 26.52
CA LEU A 79 44.84 -20.31 26.67
C LEU A 79 44.36 -19.36 25.57
N ASP A 80 43.38 -19.80 24.80
CA ASP A 80 42.78 -19.06 23.69
C ASP A 80 41.45 -18.49 24.18
N VAL A 81 41.35 -17.16 24.31
CA VAL A 81 40.17 -16.49 24.87
C VAL A 81 39.55 -15.56 23.83
N THR A 82 38.27 -15.76 23.53
CA THR A 82 37.49 -14.92 22.60
C THR A 82 36.26 -14.36 23.32
N PRO A 83 35.96 -13.05 23.21
CA PRO A 83 34.74 -12.50 23.77
C PRO A 83 33.50 -13.06 23.06
N MET A 84 32.45 -13.36 23.82
CA MET A 84 31.13 -13.62 23.23
C MET A 84 30.33 -12.33 23.30
N TRP A 85 30.11 -11.73 22.13
CA TRP A 85 29.25 -10.57 21.98
C TRP A 85 27.79 -10.99 22.15
N ALA A 86 27.06 -10.27 23.00
CA ALA A 86 25.65 -10.49 23.25
C ALA A 86 24.84 -9.32 22.71
N GLU A 87 23.58 -9.57 22.34
CA GLU A 87 22.64 -8.50 21.94
C GLU A 87 22.51 -7.46 23.06
N ALA A 88 22.61 -6.19 22.71
CA ALA A 88 22.41 -5.09 23.64
C ALA A 88 20.92 -4.77 23.79
N ASP A 89 20.48 -4.52 25.03
CA ASP A 89 19.12 -4.09 25.34
C ASP A 89 18.72 -2.86 24.51
N ASP A 90 17.47 -2.80 24.05
CA ASP A 90 16.96 -1.63 23.33
C ASP A 90 16.53 -0.54 24.30
N THR A 91 17.38 0.47 24.48
CA THR A 91 17.11 1.65 25.32
C THR A 91 16.49 2.81 24.53
N SER A 92 16.19 2.63 23.23
CA SER A 92 15.69 3.69 22.36
C SER A 92 14.31 4.21 22.80
N ALA A 93 14.15 5.53 22.84
CA ALA A 93 12.84 6.15 23.02
C ALA A 93 12.11 6.24 21.67
N ARG A 94 10.90 5.69 21.57
CA ARG A 94 10.09 5.68 20.33
C ARG A 94 8.74 6.36 20.53
N PHE A 95 8.31 7.12 19.52
CA PHE A 95 7.06 7.89 19.50
C PHE A 95 6.33 7.68 18.16
N GLY A 96 5.01 7.85 18.18
CA GLY A 96 4.15 7.78 16.99
C GLY A 96 3.65 6.38 16.64
N ILE A 97 3.29 6.22 15.36
CA ILE A 97 2.48 5.08 14.89
C ILE A 97 3.27 3.77 14.76
N ASP A 98 4.57 3.80 14.41
CA ASP A 98 5.37 2.59 14.20
C ASP A 98 5.56 1.76 15.48
N ALA A 99 5.69 2.42 16.63
CA ALA A 99 5.84 1.77 17.92
C ALA A 99 4.49 1.60 18.65
N ASN A 100 3.40 2.13 18.09
CA ASN A 100 2.10 2.24 18.74
C ASN A 100 2.17 2.85 20.15
N THR A 101 3.10 3.80 20.35
CA THR A 101 3.34 4.48 21.63
C THR A 101 2.68 5.86 21.70
N GLY A 102 2.16 6.35 20.56
CA GLY A 102 1.57 7.69 20.44
C GLY A 102 2.56 8.80 20.77
N TRP A 103 2.03 9.97 21.13
CA TRP A 103 2.81 11.19 21.36
C TRP A 103 2.80 11.63 22.83
N ASN A 104 3.15 10.71 23.74
CA ASN A 104 3.16 11.01 25.18
C ASN A 104 4.15 12.13 25.52
N GLY A 105 3.65 13.22 26.10
CA GLY A 105 4.39 14.45 26.35
C GLY A 105 3.46 15.62 26.64
N THR A 106 3.99 16.84 26.58
CA THR A 106 3.23 18.08 26.70
C THR A 106 2.97 18.66 25.32
N HIS A 107 1.69 18.87 24.99
CA HIS A 107 1.26 19.53 23.76
C HIS A 107 0.93 21.01 24.02
N GLN A 108 1.36 21.89 23.12
CA GLN A 108 0.98 23.30 23.06
C GLN A 108 0.61 23.63 21.61
N SER A 109 -0.67 23.82 21.32
CA SER A 109 -1.17 24.02 19.94
C SER A 109 -0.69 22.93 18.96
N THR A 110 -0.51 21.71 19.46
CA THR A 110 -0.24 20.49 18.70
C THR A 110 -1.16 19.38 19.17
N GLN A 111 -1.34 18.34 18.35
CA GLN A 111 -2.05 17.12 18.75
C GLN A 111 -1.34 15.88 18.22
N GLY A 112 -1.55 14.73 18.86
CA GLY A 112 -0.99 13.44 18.43
C GLY A 112 -2.03 12.32 18.31
N ILE A 113 -3.33 12.66 18.32
CA ILE A 113 -4.45 11.71 18.18
C ILE A 113 -5.08 11.83 16.78
N GLY A 114 -5.19 13.05 16.24
CA GLY A 114 -5.65 13.29 14.87
C GLY A 114 -4.77 12.61 13.80
N HIS A 115 -5.28 12.54 12.57
CA HIS A 115 -4.60 11.95 11.41
C HIS A 115 -4.08 10.52 11.65
N GLY A 116 -4.86 9.68 12.33
CA GLY A 116 -4.45 8.29 12.60
C GLY A 116 -3.30 8.13 13.60
N GLY A 117 -3.09 9.10 14.50
CA GLY A 117 -2.06 9.04 15.55
C GLY A 117 -0.74 9.72 15.18
N GLN A 118 -0.72 10.59 14.16
CA GLN A 118 0.42 11.38 13.75
C GLN A 118 0.49 12.70 14.53
N LEU A 119 1.70 13.25 14.73
CA LEU A 119 1.87 14.56 15.35
C LEU A 119 1.61 15.66 14.31
N SER A 120 0.74 16.60 14.65
CA SER A 120 0.36 17.75 13.83
C SER A 120 0.19 19.00 14.69
N LEU A 121 0.04 20.16 14.04
CA LEU A 121 -0.55 21.35 14.67
C LEU A 121 -1.97 20.99 15.15
N ALA A 122 -2.39 21.58 16.26
CA ALA A 122 -3.76 21.37 16.76
C ALA A 122 -4.75 22.00 15.78
N THR A 123 -5.92 21.42 15.68
CA THR A 123 -7.03 22.01 14.94
C THR A 123 -7.68 23.11 15.80
N GLU A 124 -7.57 24.36 15.36
CA GLU A 124 -8.21 25.52 16.00
C GLU A 124 -9.73 25.45 15.79
N SER A 125 -10.14 25.08 14.58
CA SER A 125 -11.53 24.86 14.21
C SER A 125 -11.63 23.84 13.08
N THR A 126 -12.85 23.34 12.87
CA THR A 126 -13.18 22.53 11.70
C THR A 126 -14.25 23.29 10.93
N LEU A 127 -13.98 23.59 9.67
CA LEU A 127 -15.02 24.05 8.74
C LEU A 127 -15.79 22.82 8.30
N ALA A 128 -16.93 22.59 8.96
CA ALA A 128 -17.80 21.47 8.68
C ALA A 128 -18.99 21.96 7.86
N THR A 129 -19.18 21.39 6.66
CA THR A 129 -20.42 21.55 5.90
C THR A 129 -21.14 20.21 6.01
N LEU A 130 -21.87 20.03 7.12
CA LEU A 130 -22.65 18.83 7.41
C LEU A 130 -24.13 19.15 7.30
N THR A 131 -24.87 18.23 6.70
CA THR A 131 -26.32 18.27 6.63
C THR A 131 -26.90 17.44 7.78
N ASP A 132 -27.65 18.11 8.66
CA ASP A 132 -28.41 17.52 9.79
C ASP A 132 -29.82 17.05 9.38
N PHE A 133 -30.19 17.23 8.11
CA PHE A 133 -31.49 16.85 7.53
C PHE A 133 -32.73 17.51 8.14
N GLU A 134 -32.56 18.59 8.92
CA GLU A 134 -33.68 19.30 9.54
C GLU A 134 -34.39 20.27 8.60
N THR A 135 -33.65 20.83 7.62
CA THR A 135 -34.20 21.74 6.62
C THR A 135 -34.44 20.99 5.31
N LEU A 136 -35.71 20.65 5.05
CA LEU A 136 -36.13 19.94 3.84
C LEU A 136 -36.93 20.86 2.91
N ILE A 137 -36.69 20.73 1.60
CA ILE A 137 -37.43 21.36 0.52
C ILE A 137 -37.94 20.30 -0.45
N GLU A 138 -38.92 20.64 -1.29
CA GLU A 138 -39.34 19.75 -2.36
C GLU A 138 -38.32 19.76 -3.52
N THR A 139 -37.90 18.60 -3.98
CA THR A 139 -36.94 18.39 -5.07
C THR A 139 -37.45 17.32 -6.03
N LEU A 140 -36.79 17.19 -7.19
CA LEU A 140 -37.14 16.18 -8.19
C LEU A 140 -36.34 14.88 -7.97
N PRO A 141 -36.99 13.70 -8.02
CA PRO A 141 -36.29 12.41 -8.08
C PRO A 141 -35.40 12.33 -9.31
N ASP A 142 -34.24 11.70 -9.21
CA ASP A 142 -33.34 11.38 -10.33
C ASP A 142 -32.71 12.60 -11.06
N TRP A 143 -33.08 13.83 -10.69
CA TRP A 143 -32.43 15.05 -11.18
C TRP A 143 -31.24 15.42 -10.31
N VAL A 144 -30.10 15.67 -10.93
CA VAL A 144 -28.83 15.91 -10.22
C VAL A 144 -28.36 17.34 -10.46
N GLY A 145 -28.18 18.09 -9.38
CA GLY A 145 -27.61 19.43 -9.44
C GLY A 145 -26.08 19.42 -9.62
N GLN A 146 -25.57 20.40 -10.36
CA GLN A 146 -24.16 20.56 -10.73
C GLN A 146 -23.70 22.01 -10.57
N GLY A 147 -22.48 22.21 -10.07
CA GLY A 147 -21.89 23.53 -9.84
C GLY A 147 -22.19 24.11 -8.46
N PRO A 148 -21.53 25.23 -8.10
CA PRO A 148 -21.39 25.67 -6.71
C PRO A 148 -22.69 26.14 -6.05
N ASN A 149 -23.70 26.56 -6.82
CA ASN A 149 -24.98 27.03 -6.29
C ASN A 149 -26.17 26.27 -6.89
N HIS A 150 -25.94 25.01 -7.27
CA HIS A 150 -26.99 24.10 -7.73
C HIS A 150 -28.08 23.86 -6.68
N ASN A 151 -27.76 24.00 -5.39
CA ASN A 151 -28.71 23.91 -4.28
C ASN A 151 -29.78 25.04 -4.27
N ALA A 152 -29.75 25.96 -5.23
CA ALA A 152 -30.82 26.92 -5.47
C ALA A 152 -32.08 26.32 -6.11
N TRP A 153 -31.97 25.16 -6.77
CA TRP A 153 -33.08 24.49 -7.47
C TRP A 153 -34.01 23.77 -6.49
N ASN A 154 -35.32 23.88 -6.72
CA ASN A 154 -36.36 23.18 -5.98
C ASN A 154 -37.68 23.10 -6.77
N VAL A 155 -38.59 22.24 -6.32
CA VAL A 155 -39.98 22.23 -6.78
C VAL A 155 -40.79 23.15 -5.86
N VAL A 156 -41.64 24.01 -6.43
CA VAL A 156 -42.50 24.91 -5.67
C VAL A 156 -43.94 24.85 -6.17
N PRO A 157 -44.94 24.79 -5.26
CA PRO A 157 -46.33 24.99 -5.64
C PRO A 157 -46.59 26.47 -5.93
N LEU A 158 -47.25 26.78 -7.06
CA LEU A 158 -47.67 28.14 -7.36
C LEU A 158 -49.14 28.33 -6.99
N THR A 159 -49.40 29.26 -6.05
CA THR A 159 -50.76 29.66 -5.67
C THR A 159 -50.94 31.17 -5.87
N ASN A 160 -52.13 31.59 -6.36
CA ASN A 160 -52.43 32.99 -6.66
C ASN A 160 -52.23 33.96 -5.45
N SER A 161 -52.21 33.46 -4.22
CA SER A 161 -52.06 34.26 -3.00
C SER A 161 -50.61 34.55 -2.58
N THR A 162 -49.61 33.88 -3.15
CA THR A 162 -48.21 33.95 -2.68
C THR A 162 -47.23 34.55 -3.68
N ALA A 163 -47.63 34.79 -4.94
CA ALA A 163 -46.75 35.29 -5.98
C ALA A 163 -46.33 36.75 -5.76
N GLN A 164 -45.02 37.01 -5.74
CA GLN A 164 -44.47 38.38 -5.69
C GLN A 164 -44.49 39.05 -7.07
N THR A 165 -44.34 40.38 -7.10
CA THR A 165 -44.27 41.13 -8.37
C THR A 165 -43.06 40.66 -9.18
N GLY A 166 -43.29 40.13 -10.39
CA GLY A 166 -42.25 39.57 -11.25
C GLY A 166 -42.12 38.04 -11.20
N GLN A 167 -42.97 37.35 -10.44
CA GLN A 167 -43.07 35.88 -10.42
C GLN A 167 -44.34 35.38 -11.13
N PRO A 168 -44.34 34.16 -11.68
CA PRO A 168 -45.57 33.53 -12.17
C PRO A 168 -46.52 33.21 -11.02
N SER A 169 -47.82 33.50 -11.19
CA SER A 169 -48.85 33.24 -10.15
C SER A 169 -49.59 31.92 -10.33
N VAL A 170 -49.48 31.29 -11.50
CA VAL A 170 -50.12 30.03 -11.90
C VAL A 170 -49.14 29.25 -12.77
N PRO A 171 -49.03 27.91 -12.62
CA PRO A 171 -48.23 27.07 -13.52
C PRO A 171 -48.88 26.98 -14.91
N THR A 172 -48.13 26.56 -15.94
CA THR A 172 -48.68 26.26 -17.27
C THR A 172 -49.31 24.87 -17.34
N HIS A 173 -48.86 23.94 -16.48
CA HIS A 173 -49.44 22.61 -16.30
C HIS A 173 -49.45 22.21 -14.82
N GLY A 174 -50.52 21.57 -14.33
CA GLY A 174 -50.56 21.08 -12.95
C GLY A 174 -50.67 22.18 -11.87
N GLN A 175 -49.95 22.02 -10.75
CA GLN A 175 -49.93 22.89 -9.58
C GLN A 175 -48.51 23.31 -9.15
N ARG A 176 -47.47 22.60 -9.59
CA ARG A 176 -46.08 22.77 -9.18
C ARG A 176 -45.21 23.16 -10.37
N VAL A 177 -44.10 23.82 -10.09
CA VAL A 177 -43.08 24.17 -11.10
C VAL A 177 -41.70 23.90 -10.53
N LEU A 178 -40.74 23.64 -11.42
CA LEU A 178 -39.33 23.65 -11.06
C LEU A 178 -38.84 25.11 -11.03
N ALA A 179 -38.14 25.51 -9.97
CA ALA A 179 -37.68 26.88 -9.79
C ALA A 179 -36.31 26.98 -9.11
N THR A 180 -35.63 28.12 -9.27
CA THR A 180 -34.44 28.45 -8.48
C THR A 180 -34.81 29.23 -7.20
N GLN A 181 -35.70 28.67 -6.38
CA GLN A 181 -36.31 29.32 -5.21
C GLN A 181 -35.95 28.66 -3.86
N ALA A 182 -35.10 27.63 -3.84
CA ALA A 182 -34.77 26.86 -2.65
C ALA A 182 -34.30 27.73 -1.46
N GLN A 183 -33.58 28.81 -1.78
CA GLN A 183 -33.02 29.76 -0.81
C GLN A 183 -33.74 31.13 -0.82
N GLY A 184 -34.97 31.17 -1.34
CA GLY A 184 -35.76 32.41 -1.47
C GLY A 184 -35.40 33.25 -2.71
N GLY A 185 -34.68 32.68 -3.67
CA GLY A 185 -34.24 33.31 -4.93
C GLY A 185 -32.72 33.30 -5.11
N LEU A 186 -32.24 34.03 -6.10
CA LEU A 186 -30.80 34.11 -6.43
C LEU A 186 -30.20 35.45 -6.01
N GLN A 187 -28.98 35.39 -5.48
CA GLN A 187 -28.12 36.54 -5.15
C GLN A 187 -27.09 36.79 -6.26
N ALA A 188 -26.24 37.80 -6.07
CA ALA A 188 -25.11 38.07 -6.97
C ALA A 188 -24.04 36.97 -6.90
N ASN A 189 -23.31 36.76 -8.01
CA ASN A 189 -22.23 35.78 -8.15
C ASN A 189 -22.62 34.32 -7.88
N MET A 190 -23.84 33.92 -8.25
CA MET A 190 -24.30 32.54 -8.15
C MET A 190 -24.27 31.84 -9.51
N SER A 191 -23.93 30.56 -9.53
CA SER A 191 -24.04 29.73 -10.73
C SER A 191 -24.39 28.29 -10.37
N GLY A 192 -25.24 27.67 -11.18
CA GLY A 192 -25.60 26.27 -11.00
C GLY A 192 -26.43 25.73 -12.14
N CYS A 193 -26.44 24.41 -12.28
CA CYS A 193 -27.26 23.68 -13.23
C CYS A 193 -28.06 22.57 -12.54
N LEU A 194 -29.18 22.18 -13.13
CA LEU A 194 -29.90 20.96 -12.76
C LEU A 194 -30.05 20.08 -14.00
N ALA A 195 -29.51 18.86 -13.94
CA ALA A 195 -29.53 17.89 -15.03
C ALA A 195 -30.70 16.91 -14.86
N SER A 196 -31.37 16.61 -15.98
CA SER A 196 -32.41 15.60 -16.08
C SER A 196 -31.81 14.18 -15.98
N PRO A 197 -32.65 13.18 -15.70
CA PRO A 197 -32.32 11.78 -15.95
C PRO A 197 -31.96 11.54 -17.42
N ALA A 198 -31.29 10.41 -17.67
CA ALA A 198 -30.96 9.96 -19.02
C ALA A 198 -32.19 9.35 -19.71
N GLU A 199 -32.75 10.09 -20.66
CA GLU A 199 -33.91 9.68 -21.42
C GLU A 199 -33.51 8.83 -22.61
N SER A 200 -34.23 7.73 -22.86
CA SER A 200 -33.96 6.88 -24.02
C SER A 200 -34.27 7.59 -25.33
N ILE A 201 -33.35 7.55 -26.28
CA ILE A 201 -33.57 8.10 -27.62
C ILE A 201 -34.41 7.10 -28.43
N PRO A 202 -35.50 7.55 -29.08
CA PRO A 202 -36.29 6.69 -29.96
C PRO A 202 -35.45 6.01 -31.04
N ALA A 203 -35.73 4.74 -31.34
CA ALA A 203 -34.99 3.96 -32.34
C ALA A 203 -35.03 4.61 -33.73
N PHE A 204 -36.14 5.29 -34.06
CA PHE A 204 -36.31 6.13 -35.22
C PHE A 204 -36.68 7.55 -34.80
N VAL A 205 -35.93 8.53 -35.32
CA VAL A 205 -36.08 9.95 -35.00
C VAL A 205 -36.70 10.66 -36.20
N ASP A 206 -37.91 11.20 -36.03
CA ASP A 206 -38.54 12.17 -36.96
C ASP A 206 -39.26 13.25 -36.16
N ARG A 207 -38.86 14.50 -36.39
CA ARG A 207 -39.35 15.69 -35.68
C ARG A 207 -39.26 15.49 -34.18
N TYR A 208 -38.11 15.03 -33.72
CA TYR A 208 -37.85 14.88 -32.30
C TYR A 208 -37.60 16.26 -31.68
N ASN A 209 -38.49 16.68 -30.79
CA ASN A 209 -38.46 18.01 -30.20
C ASN A 209 -38.51 17.94 -28.67
N LEU A 210 -37.79 18.88 -28.05
CA LEU A 210 -37.94 19.23 -26.65
C LEU A 210 -38.70 20.56 -26.56
N THR A 211 -39.75 20.61 -25.75
CA THR A 211 -40.41 21.87 -25.37
C THR A 211 -40.43 22.06 -23.86
N VAL A 212 -40.35 23.31 -23.41
CA VAL A 212 -40.46 23.66 -21.99
C VAL A 212 -41.03 25.07 -21.89
N ASP A 213 -41.95 25.27 -20.95
CA ASP A 213 -42.43 26.60 -20.60
C ASP A 213 -41.51 27.20 -19.55
N HIS A 214 -41.10 28.46 -19.71
CA HIS A 214 -40.19 29.12 -18.78
C HIS A 214 -40.55 30.57 -18.48
N TRP A 215 -40.20 31.03 -17.28
CA TRP A 215 -40.35 32.41 -16.82
C TRP A 215 -39.05 32.88 -16.15
N LEU A 216 -38.50 34.01 -16.61
CA LEU A 216 -37.26 34.58 -16.06
C LEU A 216 -37.58 35.77 -15.15
N ALA A 217 -36.90 35.83 -14.01
CA ALA A 217 -36.92 36.97 -13.11
C ALA A 217 -35.48 37.35 -12.74
N PHE A 218 -34.68 37.62 -13.77
CA PHE A 218 -33.26 37.95 -13.71
C PHE A 218 -33.01 39.44 -13.94
N PHE A 219 -31.79 39.90 -13.68
CA PHE A 219 -31.29 41.17 -14.19
C PHE A 219 -30.80 41.04 -15.64
N ASP A 220 -30.67 42.17 -16.33
CA ASP A 220 -30.30 42.22 -17.74
C ASP A 220 -28.87 41.69 -18.01
N ASP A 221 -28.02 41.68 -16.97
CA ASP A 221 -26.64 41.20 -17.00
C ASP A 221 -26.44 39.79 -16.42
N ASP A 222 -27.51 39.09 -16.04
CA ASP A 222 -27.49 37.67 -15.65
C ASP A 222 -27.64 36.76 -16.90
N ALA A 223 -27.56 35.44 -16.73
CA ALA A 223 -27.62 34.47 -17.82
C ALA A 223 -28.40 33.20 -17.45
N ALA A 224 -29.31 32.74 -18.31
CA ALA A 224 -29.94 31.42 -18.31
C ALA A 224 -29.79 30.74 -19.67
N TRP A 225 -29.50 29.43 -19.68
CA TRP A 225 -29.39 28.64 -20.91
C TRP A 225 -29.65 27.15 -20.66
N VAL A 226 -29.80 26.40 -21.76
CA VAL A 226 -30.00 24.95 -21.76
C VAL A 226 -28.82 24.27 -22.42
N GLU A 227 -28.41 23.14 -21.87
CA GLU A 227 -27.40 22.26 -22.46
C GLU A 227 -27.91 20.83 -22.58
N THR A 228 -27.26 20.05 -23.43
CA THR A 228 -27.59 18.66 -23.69
C THR A 228 -26.35 17.78 -23.68
N ARG A 229 -26.52 16.51 -23.32
CA ARG A 229 -25.51 15.46 -23.39
C ARG A 229 -26.12 14.20 -24.01
N LEU A 230 -25.34 13.50 -24.83
CA LEU A 230 -25.75 12.27 -25.48
C LEU A 230 -24.90 11.09 -24.99
N SER A 231 -25.53 10.00 -24.60
CA SER A 231 -24.87 8.73 -24.21
C SER A 231 -23.67 8.90 -23.26
N GLY A 232 -23.80 9.76 -22.24
CA GLY A 232 -22.74 10.02 -21.27
C GLY A 232 -21.55 10.84 -21.79
N GLY A 233 -21.68 11.49 -22.95
CA GLY A 233 -20.64 12.33 -23.57
C GLY A 233 -20.37 13.67 -22.87
N THR A 234 -20.00 14.69 -23.63
CA THR A 234 -19.77 16.05 -23.10
C THR A 234 -21.03 16.90 -23.21
N TRP A 235 -21.22 17.82 -22.26
CA TRP A 235 -22.30 18.81 -22.32
C TRP A 235 -22.07 19.82 -23.43
N GLN A 236 -23.13 20.12 -24.18
CA GLN A 236 -23.13 21.08 -25.29
C GLN A 236 -24.31 22.03 -25.17
N VAL A 237 -24.09 23.30 -25.49
CA VAL A 237 -25.16 24.32 -25.46
C VAL A 237 -26.23 23.98 -26.48
N LEU A 238 -27.47 23.81 -26.01
CA LEU A 238 -28.61 23.52 -26.84
C LEU A 238 -29.27 24.85 -27.27
N SER A 239 -29.38 25.07 -28.57
CA SER A 239 -29.93 26.31 -29.12
C SER A 239 -31.44 26.20 -29.34
N PRO A 240 -32.25 27.10 -28.76
CA PRO A 240 -33.70 27.14 -29.01
C PRO A 240 -34.00 27.58 -30.44
N SER A 241 -35.17 27.18 -30.94
CA SER A 241 -35.65 27.49 -32.30
C SER A 241 -35.90 28.98 -32.49
N THR A 242 -36.36 29.64 -31.42
CA THR A 242 -36.26 31.11 -31.28
C THR A 242 -34.92 31.39 -30.62
N PRO A 243 -33.95 32.06 -31.29
CA PRO A 243 -32.61 32.25 -30.74
C PRO A 243 -32.60 32.92 -29.37
N TYR A 244 -31.58 32.61 -28.58
CA TYR A 244 -31.25 33.35 -27.35
C TYR A 244 -31.23 34.85 -27.62
N THR A 245 -31.80 35.64 -26.71
CA THR A 245 -32.14 37.05 -26.94
C THR A 245 -31.04 38.02 -26.56
N ASN A 246 -30.07 37.58 -25.74
CA ASN A 246 -29.07 38.43 -25.11
C ASN A 246 -27.66 37.84 -25.29
N GLY A 247 -26.65 38.73 -25.33
CA GLY A 247 -25.24 38.33 -25.29
C GLY A 247 -24.73 38.34 -23.85
N SER A 248 -23.91 37.36 -23.47
CA SER A 248 -23.29 37.30 -22.13
C SER A 248 -21.78 37.55 -22.20
N SER A 249 -21.26 38.21 -21.16
CA SER A 249 -19.82 38.36 -20.89
C SER A 249 -19.37 37.65 -19.61
N LEU A 250 -20.23 36.83 -19.00
CA LEU A 250 -19.92 36.09 -17.78
C LEU A 250 -19.02 34.89 -18.12
N ALA A 251 -17.94 34.70 -17.36
CA ALA A 251 -16.87 33.74 -17.69
C ALA A 251 -17.30 32.25 -17.72
N GLY A 252 -18.47 31.92 -17.17
CA GLY A 252 -19.01 30.55 -17.14
C GLY A 252 -20.26 30.35 -17.99
N ALA A 253 -20.76 31.39 -18.66
CA ALA A 253 -21.97 31.34 -19.47
C ALA A 253 -21.62 31.34 -20.98
N PRO A 254 -22.44 30.73 -21.84
CA PRO A 254 -22.23 30.81 -23.27
C PRO A 254 -22.44 32.24 -23.79
N SER A 255 -21.90 32.51 -24.99
CA SER A 255 -21.96 33.86 -25.58
C SER A 255 -23.38 34.38 -25.83
N ASN A 256 -24.37 33.51 -26.06
CA ASN A 256 -25.77 33.87 -26.23
C ASN A 256 -26.63 33.15 -25.18
N VAL A 257 -27.48 33.89 -24.47
CA VAL A 257 -28.27 33.43 -23.31
C VAL A 257 -29.64 34.12 -23.29
N TRP A 258 -30.52 33.69 -22.39
CA TRP A 258 -31.62 34.54 -21.94
C TRP A 258 -31.19 35.36 -20.71
N SER A 259 -31.62 36.62 -20.64
CA SER A 259 -31.42 37.50 -19.47
C SER A 259 -32.62 38.44 -19.26
N GLY A 260 -32.64 39.12 -18.10
CA GLY A 260 -33.73 40.03 -17.72
C GLY A 260 -34.99 39.33 -17.21
N ALA A 261 -36.07 40.11 -17.06
CA ALA A 261 -37.35 39.64 -16.54
C ALA A 261 -38.39 39.45 -17.65
N SER A 262 -39.08 38.30 -17.65
CA SER A 262 -40.20 38.00 -18.54
C SER A 262 -41.50 38.66 -18.04
N ASN A 263 -42.36 39.08 -18.97
CA ASN A 263 -43.69 39.64 -18.65
C ASN A 263 -44.81 38.57 -18.59
N GLY A 264 -44.46 37.30 -18.81
CA GLY A 264 -45.36 36.18 -19.07
C GLY A 264 -44.57 34.88 -19.20
N TRP A 265 -45.23 33.73 -19.07
CA TRP A 265 -44.64 32.43 -19.44
C TRP A 265 -44.29 32.45 -20.94
N GLN A 266 -43.09 32.00 -21.25
CA GLN A 266 -42.56 31.88 -22.61
C GLN A 266 -42.41 30.40 -22.95
N HIS A 267 -42.59 30.05 -24.22
CA HIS A 267 -42.47 28.67 -24.69
C HIS A 267 -41.14 28.49 -25.42
N ALA A 268 -40.24 27.68 -24.88
CA ALA A 268 -38.98 27.33 -25.51
C ALA A 268 -39.14 26.00 -26.28
N HIS A 269 -38.72 26.00 -27.54
CA HIS A 269 -38.79 24.84 -28.44
C HIS A 269 -37.40 24.52 -29.00
N PHE A 270 -36.96 23.28 -28.89
CA PHE A 270 -35.67 22.80 -29.36
C PHE A 270 -35.85 21.64 -30.34
N ARG A 271 -35.19 21.74 -31.50
CA ARG A 271 -35.18 20.66 -32.50
C ARG A 271 -34.01 19.73 -32.22
N LEU A 272 -34.30 18.46 -31.97
CA LEU A 272 -33.31 17.47 -31.58
C LEU A 272 -32.86 16.58 -32.75
N ASP A 273 -33.56 16.59 -33.89
CA ASP A 273 -33.21 15.77 -35.08
C ASP A 273 -31.75 15.95 -35.53
N GLY A 274 -31.22 17.17 -35.46
CA GLY A 274 -29.85 17.50 -35.85
C GLY A 274 -28.85 17.45 -34.69
N VAL A 275 -29.33 17.22 -33.47
CA VAL A 275 -28.53 17.11 -32.24
C VAL A 275 -28.20 15.64 -31.99
N VAL A 276 -29.21 14.78 -32.07
CA VAL A 276 -29.07 13.33 -31.90
C VAL A 276 -28.20 12.76 -33.01
N GLN A 277 -27.24 11.91 -32.63
CA GLN A 277 -26.40 11.19 -33.58
C GLN A 277 -26.95 9.77 -33.80
N PRO A 278 -26.71 9.13 -34.96
CA PRO A 278 -27.22 7.79 -35.25
C PRO A 278 -26.81 6.69 -34.26
N THR A 279 -25.73 6.92 -33.50
CA THR A 279 -25.20 5.98 -32.49
C THR A 279 -25.58 6.34 -31.05
N SER A 280 -26.26 7.47 -30.84
CA SER A 280 -26.68 7.90 -29.51
C SER A 280 -27.88 7.08 -29.03
N THR A 281 -27.82 6.66 -27.77
CA THR A 281 -28.82 5.82 -27.10
C THR A 281 -29.62 6.56 -26.05
N THR A 282 -29.03 7.57 -25.42
CA THR A 282 -29.68 8.38 -24.38
C THR A 282 -29.42 9.87 -24.56
N LEU A 283 -30.34 10.68 -24.06
CA LEU A 283 -30.34 12.14 -24.07
C LEU A 283 -30.54 12.66 -22.65
N GLU A 284 -29.69 13.57 -22.23
CA GLU A 284 -29.85 14.34 -20.99
C GLU A 284 -29.89 15.83 -21.32
N VAL A 285 -30.62 16.58 -20.50
CA VAL A 285 -30.78 18.03 -20.63
C VAL A 285 -30.50 18.66 -19.28
N ARG A 286 -29.76 19.77 -19.26
CA ARG A 286 -29.59 20.56 -18.03
C ARG A 286 -29.95 22.01 -18.22
N PHE A 287 -30.58 22.58 -17.19
CA PHE A 287 -30.92 23.99 -17.10
C PHE A 287 -29.89 24.70 -16.25
N CYS A 288 -29.21 25.70 -16.82
CA CYS A 288 -28.10 26.39 -16.18
C CYS A 288 -28.36 27.89 -16.01
N PHE A 289 -27.88 28.45 -14.91
CA PHE A 289 -27.89 29.90 -14.67
C PHE A 289 -26.54 30.42 -14.19
N GLN A 290 -26.30 31.70 -14.42
CA GLN A 290 -25.20 32.46 -13.80
C GLN A 290 -25.65 33.91 -13.55
N THR A 291 -25.53 34.40 -12.32
CA THR A 291 -25.83 35.79 -11.96
C THR A 291 -24.58 36.65 -11.95
N SER A 292 -24.74 37.92 -12.30
CA SER A 292 -23.68 38.92 -12.32
C SER A 292 -23.24 39.32 -10.90
N ALA A 293 -22.18 40.11 -10.82
CA ALA A 293 -21.74 40.73 -9.56
C ALA A 293 -22.66 41.87 -9.08
N THR A 294 -23.69 42.25 -9.87
CA THR A 294 -24.62 43.33 -9.53
C THR A 294 -25.43 42.93 -8.28
N PRO A 295 -25.35 43.68 -7.16
CA PRO A 295 -26.06 43.34 -5.93
C PRO A 295 -27.59 43.40 -6.09
N GLY A 296 -28.31 42.44 -5.50
CA GLY A 296 -29.77 42.41 -5.47
C GLY A 296 -30.35 41.00 -5.52
N LEU A 297 -31.58 40.83 -5.02
CA LEU A 297 -32.32 39.56 -5.11
C LEU A 297 -32.95 39.41 -6.51
N ARG A 298 -32.78 38.26 -7.13
CA ARG A 298 -33.54 37.80 -8.30
C ARG A 298 -34.56 36.77 -7.84
N HIS A 299 -35.79 36.86 -8.35
CA HIS A 299 -36.76 35.80 -8.11
C HIS A 299 -36.48 34.52 -8.92
N GLY A 300 -35.43 34.50 -9.74
CA GLY A 300 -34.92 33.25 -10.28
C GLY A 300 -35.54 32.85 -11.61
N TRP A 301 -35.42 31.55 -11.93
CA TRP A 301 -35.91 30.94 -13.16
C TRP A 301 -36.95 29.87 -12.81
N PHE A 302 -38.11 29.91 -13.46
CA PHE A 302 -39.20 28.95 -13.31
C PHE A 302 -39.40 28.17 -14.61
N LEU A 303 -39.65 26.87 -14.48
CA LEU A 303 -39.78 25.90 -15.55
C LEU A 303 -41.01 25.02 -15.32
N ASP A 304 -41.75 24.75 -16.39
CA ASP A 304 -42.93 23.88 -16.36
C ASP A 304 -43.11 23.18 -17.72
N ASN A 305 -43.92 22.13 -17.76
CA ASN A 305 -44.36 21.45 -18.98
C ASN A 305 -43.19 21.00 -19.88
N PHE A 306 -42.18 20.36 -19.29
CA PHE A 306 -41.06 19.75 -20.00
C PHE A 306 -41.57 18.57 -20.83
N THR A 307 -41.48 18.64 -22.16
CA THR A 307 -42.01 17.60 -23.05
C THR A 307 -40.99 17.20 -24.10
N LEU A 308 -40.68 15.91 -24.17
CA LEU A 308 -40.01 15.27 -25.30
C LEU A 308 -41.07 14.64 -26.20
N SER A 309 -40.98 14.89 -27.51
CA SER A 309 -41.94 14.36 -28.48
C SER A 309 -41.23 13.95 -29.76
N ASN A 310 -41.49 12.74 -30.23
CA ASN A 310 -41.02 12.16 -31.47
C ASN A 310 -42.25 11.72 -32.27
N VAL A 311 -42.34 12.09 -33.55
CA VAL A 311 -43.52 11.73 -34.34
C VAL A 311 -43.43 10.28 -34.85
N GLY A 312 -42.24 9.69 -34.87
CA GLY A 312 -42.04 8.34 -35.40
C GLY A 312 -42.19 8.28 -36.92
N ASP A 313 -42.21 7.08 -37.48
CA ASP A 313 -42.50 6.89 -38.90
C ASP A 313 -44.01 6.71 -39.18
N LEU A 314 -44.38 6.72 -40.47
CA LEU A 314 -45.74 6.34 -40.85
C LEU A 314 -45.88 4.81 -40.71
N PRO A 315 -46.96 4.30 -40.10
CA PRO A 315 -47.11 2.87 -39.89
C PRO A 315 -47.20 2.13 -41.23
N GLY A 316 -46.43 1.06 -41.35
CA GLY A 316 -46.46 0.16 -42.50
C GLY A 316 -45.59 -1.06 -42.23
N ALA A 317 -46.10 -2.26 -42.52
CA ALA A 317 -45.34 -3.50 -42.39
C ALA A 317 -45.84 -4.55 -43.40
N TRP A 318 -45.04 -5.57 -43.66
CA TRP A 318 -45.52 -6.77 -44.35
C TRP A 318 -46.06 -7.75 -43.31
N PHE A 319 -47.27 -8.24 -43.53
CA PHE A 319 -47.94 -9.19 -42.64
C PHE A 319 -48.33 -10.45 -43.40
N HIS A 320 -47.97 -11.62 -42.88
CA HIS A 320 -48.42 -12.92 -43.36
C HIS A 320 -49.36 -13.53 -42.34
N GLY A 321 -50.63 -13.69 -42.70
CA GLY A 321 -51.63 -14.34 -41.85
C GLY A 321 -52.99 -13.66 -41.95
N ASN A 322 -53.73 -13.68 -40.85
CA ASN A 322 -55.12 -13.21 -40.82
C ASN A 322 -55.36 -12.29 -39.62
N MET A 323 -56.03 -11.15 -39.85
CA MET A 323 -56.23 -10.10 -38.85
C MET A 323 -57.35 -10.38 -37.84
N SER A 324 -58.16 -11.43 -38.08
CA SER A 324 -59.39 -11.69 -37.32
C SER A 324 -59.67 -13.18 -37.13
N GLY A 325 -58.63 -13.98 -36.96
CA GLY A 325 -58.68 -15.42 -36.77
C GLY A 325 -57.46 -16.11 -37.39
N ASP A 326 -57.55 -17.44 -37.52
CA ASP A 326 -56.44 -18.32 -37.91
C ASP A 326 -55.82 -17.96 -39.27
N TYR A 327 -54.50 -18.09 -39.38
CA TYR A 327 -53.77 -18.06 -40.66
C TYR A 327 -53.97 -19.37 -41.45
N ALA A 328 -53.67 -19.37 -42.76
CA ALA A 328 -53.96 -20.50 -43.62
C ALA A 328 -53.04 -21.71 -43.39
N ASN A 329 -53.65 -22.89 -43.35
CA ASN A 329 -52.96 -24.16 -43.35
C ASN A 329 -52.28 -24.45 -44.71
N ASN A 330 -51.10 -25.07 -44.68
CA ASN A 330 -50.28 -25.43 -45.85
C ASN A 330 -49.85 -24.21 -46.69
N ALA A 331 -49.71 -23.05 -46.06
CA ALA A 331 -49.16 -21.85 -46.68
C ALA A 331 -47.66 -22.02 -46.96
N ASN A 332 -47.26 -21.45 -48.08
CA ASN A 332 -45.86 -21.31 -48.47
C ASN A 332 -45.72 -19.90 -49.06
N GLY A 333 -45.87 -18.92 -48.17
CA GLY A 333 -45.88 -17.52 -48.53
C GLY A 333 -44.48 -17.00 -48.70
N ARG A 334 -44.20 -16.34 -49.83
CA ARG A 334 -42.88 -15.83 -50.16
C ARG A 334 -42.96 -14.34 -50.47
N LEU A 335 -42.19 -13.57 -49.72
CA LEU A 335 -41.94 -12.15 -49.93
C LEU A 335 -40.48 -11.95 -50.32
N TYR A 336 -40.25 -11.25 -51.41
CA TYR A 336 -38.91 -10.93 -51.92
C TYR A 336 -38.57 -9.47 -51.63
N LEU A 337 -37.35 -9.20 -51.17
CA LEU A 337 -36.84 -7.85 -50.93
C LEU A 337 -35.47 -7.66 -51.61
N PRO A 338 -35.29 -6.66 -52.49
CA PRO A 338 -34.02 -6.42 -53.16
C PRO A 338 -33.03 -5.66 -52.27
N ALA A 339 -31.73 -5.89 -52.50
CA ALA A 339 -30.65 -5.18 -51.81
C ALA A 339 -29.46 -4.95 -52.75
N ASN A 340 -28.82 -3.79 -52.61
CA ASN A 340 -27.53 -3.49 -53.23
C ASN A 340 -26.44 -3.48 -52.16
N LEU A 341 -25.63 -4.53 -52.13
CA LEU A 341 -24.57 -4.76 -51.15
C LEU A 341 -23.16 -4.61 -51.75
N SER A 342 -23.05 -4.12 -53.00
CA SER A 342 -21.77 -4.02 -53.73
C SER A 342 -20.75 -3.05 -53.12
N GLN A 343 -21.19 -2.18 -52.22
CA GLN A 343 -20.35 -1.19 -51.52
C GLN A 343 -19.73 -1.70 -50.21
N PHE A 344 -20.10 -2.91 -49.76
CA PHE A 344 -19.62 -3.47 -48.50
C PHE A 344 -18.64 -4.61 -48.73
N SER A 345 -17.80 -4.90 -47.73
CA SER A 345 -16.82 -6.01 -47.78
C SER A 345 -16.59 -6.62 -46.40
N GLY A 346 -16.70 -7.94 -46.26
CA GLY A 346 -16.52 -8.63 -44.98
C GLY A 346 -17.84 -9.08 -44.35
N PRO A 347 -17.83 -9.43 -43.03
CA PRO A 347 -19.00 -9.96 -42.34
C PRO A 347 -20.18 -8.99 -42.33
N MET A 348 -21.37 -9.52 -42.58
CA MET A 348 -22.63 -8.78 -42.58
C MET A 348 -23.71 -9.64 -41.92
N ARG A 349 -24.74 -8.99 -41.39
CA ARG A 349 -25.97 -9.63 -40.93
C ARG A 349 -27.19 -8.87 -41.47
N ILE A 350 -28.27 -9.58 -41.76
CA ILE A 350 -29.59 -8.97 -41.95
C ILE A 350 -30.26 -8.83 -40.59
N GLU A 351 -30.86 -7.69 -40.34
CA GLU A 351 -31.65 -7.37 -39.15
C GLU A 351 -33.04 -6.90 -39.60
N PHE A 352 -34.10 -7.38 -38.96
CA PHE A 352 -35.47 -6.92 -39.18
C PHE A 352 -36.26 -7.08 -37.89
N TRP A 353 -37.30 -6.30 -37.70
CA TRP A 353 -38.21 -6.47 -36.58
C TRP A 353 -39.33 -7.43 -36.96
N ALA A 354 -39.69 -8.33 -36.05
CA ALA A 354 -40.77 -9.26 -36.24
C ALA A 354 -41.72 -9.24 -35.03
N ASN A 355 -43.02 -9.27 -35.32
CA ASN A 355 -44.07 -9.51 -34.34
C ASN A 355 -44.87 -10.70 -34.85
N TRP A 356 -44.86 -11.80 -34.11
CA TRP A 356 -45.48 -13.06 -34.51
C TRP A 356 -46.40 -13.64 -33.43
N ASP A 357 -47.36 -14.39 -33.95
CA ASP A 357 -48.28 -15.30 -33.29
C ASP A 357 -48.42 -16.54 -34.23
N LEU A 358 -47.54 -17.52 -34.04
CA LEU A 358 -47.36 -18.70 -34.91
C LEU A 358 -47.23 -19.97 -34.06
N GLU A 359 -47.67 -21.14 -34.56
CA GLU A 359 -47.52 -22.43 -33.85
C GLU A 359 -46.05 -22.75 -33.50
N GLY A 360 -45.11 -22.37 -34.35
CA GLY A 360 -43.67 -22.53 -34.10
C GLY A 360 -43.17 -23.99 -34.19
N ALA A 361 -42.19 -24.32 -33.36
CA ALA A 361 -41.47 -25.60 -33.35
C ALA A 361 -40.98 -26.02 -34.75
N PHE A 362 -41.28 -27.23 -35.22
CA PHE A 362 -40.99 -27.69 -36.59
C PHE A 362 -42.20 -27.59 -37.52
N TYR A 363 -43.24 -26.86 -37.10
CA TYR A 363 -44.51 -26.77 -37.78
C TYR A 363 -44.59 -25.51 -38.62
N ASP A 364 -44.77 -24.36 -37.98
CA ASP A 364 -45.12 -23.11 -38.64
C ASP A 364 -44.07 -22.06 -38.36
N ASN A 365 -43.30 -21.70 -39.38
CA ASN A 365 -42.11 -20.88 -39.20
C ASN A 365 -41.82 -19.95 -40.40
N LEU A 366 -41.28 -18.79 -40.09
CA LEU A 366 -40.60 -17.91 -41.03
C LEU A 366 -39.15 -18.37 -41.24
N LEU A 367 -38.80 -18.61 -42.50
CA LEU A 367 -37.45 -18.88 -42.98
C LEU A 367 -36.96 -17.72 -43.85
N VAL A 368 -35.68 -17.37 -43.70
CA VAL A 368 -35.04 -16.30 -44.46
C VAL A 368 -33.95 -16.87 -45.35
N TYR A 369 -33.96 -16.50 -46.62
CA TYR A 369 -32.97 -16.90 -47.61
C TYR A 369 -32.37 -15.69 -48.33
N VAL A 370 -31.19 -15.89 -48.91
CA VAL A 370 -30.51 -14.90 -49.76
C VAL A 370 -30.15 -15.50 -51.12
N SER A 371 -30.27 -14.70 -52.18
CA SER A 371 -29.86 -15.04 -53.54
C SER A 371 -28.96 -13.95 -54.12
N VAL A 372 -27.87 -14.38 -54.76
CA VAL A 372 -26.92 -13.50 -55.50
C VAL A 372 -27.03 -13.70 -57.02
N ASN A 373 -28.09 -14.36 -57.49
CA ASN A 373 -28.32 -14.66 -58.90
C ASN A 373 -29.80 -14.51 -59.26
N ASN A 374 -30.41 -13.43 -58.77
CA ASN A 374 -31.78 -13.01 -59.09
C ASN A 374 -32.83 -14.12 -58.87
N GLY A 375 -32.68 -14.88 -57.78
CA GLY A 375 -33.66 -15.88 -57.33
C GLY A 375 -33.55 -17.26 -57.99
N THR A 376 -32.51 -17.52 -58.78
CA THR A 376 -32.30 -18.84 -59.41
C THR A 376 -31.73 -19.88 -58.43
N THR A 377 -30.90 -19.48 -57.47
CA THR A 377 -30.51 -20.30 -56.32
C THR A 377 -30.60 -19.50 -55.02
N TRP A 378 -30.96 -20.17 -53.93
CA TRP A 378 -31.18 -19.57 -52.61
C TRP A 378 -30.27 -20.26 -51.58
N ALA A 379 -29.61 -19.45 -50.75
CA ALA A 379 -28.86 -19.91 -49.59
C ALA A 379 -29.64 -19.57 -48.30
N PRO A 380 -29.75 -20.49 -47.33
CA PRO A 380 -30.41 -20.19 -46.07
C PRO A 380 -29.62 -19.16 -45.26
N VAL A 381 -30.35 -18.23 -44.64
CA VAL A 381 -29.84 -17.19 -43.74
C VAL A 381 -30.33 -17.46 -42.31
N SER A 382 -31.61 -17.79 -42.15
CA SER A 382 -32.12 -18.28 -40.87
C SER A 382 -31.68 -19.73 -40.60
N GLY A 383 -31.54 -20.09 -39.32
CA GLY A 383 -31.42 -21.49 -38.92
C GLY A 383 -32.73 -22.26 -39.18
N ILE A 384 -32.65 -23.58 -39.26
CA ILE A 384 -33.82 -24.49 -39.29
C ILE A 384 -34.13 -24.85 -37.82
N PRO A 385 -35.38 -24.74 -37.34
CA PRO A 385 -36.64 -24.64 -38.10
C PRO A 385 -37.12 -23.25 -38.53
N GLY A 386 -36.47 -22.15 -38.12
CA GLY A 386 -36.86 -20.78 -38.47
C GLY A 386 -37.31 -19.98 -37.25
N LEU A 387 -38.04 -18.88 -37.48
CA LEU A 387 -38.67 -18.06 -36.44
C LEU A 387 -40.18 -18.40 -36.34
N PRO A 388 -40.73 -18.70 -35.16
CA PRO A 388 -40.04 -18.74 -33.86
C PRO A 388 -39.24 -20.02 -33.58
N GLY A 389 -39.50 -21.08 -34.33
CA GLY A 389 -38.85 -22.36 -34.13
C GLY A 389 -39.07 -22.93 -32.73
N ASN A 390 -38.02 -23.45 -32.10
CA ASN A 390 -38.10 -23.94 -30.73
C ASN A 390 -38.10 -22.81 -29.66
N GLY A 391 -38.12 -21.55 -30.11
CA GLY A 391 -38.11 -20.34 -29.28
C GLY A 391 -36.85 -19.49 -29.43
N LEU A 392 -36.96 -18.22 -29.01
CA LEU A 392 -35.95 -17.17 -29.12
C LEU A 392 -35.77 -16.47 -27.77
N SER A 393 -34.53 -16.34 -27.29
CA SER A 393 -34.22 -15.52 -26.11
C SER A 393 -33.84 -14.10 -26.51
N TYR A 394 -34.51 -13.10 -25.95
CA TYR A 394 -34.19 -11.68 -26.15
C TYR A 394 -34.42 -10.89 -24.86
N GLN A 395 -33.40 -10.10 -24.46
CA GLN A 395 -33.42 -9.27 -23.24
C GLN A 395 -33.87 -10.01 -21.95
N GLY A 396 -33.45 -11.27 -21.80
CA GLY A 396 -33.77 -12.10 -20.62
C GLY A 396 -35.14 -12.80 -20.67
N ASN A 397 -35.96 -12.51 -21.69
CA ASN A 397 -37.25 -13.20 -21.93
C ASN A 397 -37.11 -14.28 -23.00
N TYR A 398 -37.86 -15.38 -22.84
CA TYR A 398 -37.91 -16.49 -23.81
C TYR A 398 -39.25 -16.48 -24.54
N TYR A 399 -39.23 -16.22 -25.83
CA TYR A 399 -40.41 -16.15 -26.70
C TYR A 399 -40.55 -17.44 -27.50
N MET A 400 -41.75 -18.02 -27.56
CA MET A 400 -42.03 -19.22 -28.35
C MET A 400 -43.00 -18.88 -29.47
N ASP A 401 -44.21 -19.42 -29.39
CA ASP A 401 -45.32 -19.22 -30.30
C ASP A 401 -45.81 -17.77 -30.39
N GLU A 402 -45.76 -17.02 -29.29
CA GLU A 402 -46.17 -15.60 -29.23
C GLU A 402 -44.99 -14.68 -28.86
N SER A 403 -44.91 -13.53 -29.54
CA SER A 403 -43.94 -12.46 -29.23
C SER A 403 -44.49 -11.29 -28.43
N LEU A 404 -45.81 -11.05 -28.50
CA LEU A 404 -46.55 -9.97 -27.82
C LEU A 404 -46.02 -8.55 -28.11
N GLY A 405 -45.27 -8.38 -29.19
CA GLY A 405 -44.60 -7.13 -29.53
C GLY A 405 -43.51 -7.35 -30.58
N TRP A 406 -42.91 -6.25 -31.03
CA TRP A 406 -41.82 -6.31 -31.98
C TRP A 406 -40.52 -6.77 -31.32
N ILE A 407 -39.89 -7.79 -31.87
CA ILE A 407 -38.59 -8.32 -31.45
C ILE A 407 -37.61 -8.20 -32.63
N PRO A 408 -36.37 -7.70 -32.41
CA PRO A 408 -35.40 -7.59 -33.48
C PRO A 408 -34.76 -8.96 -33.75
N ILE A 409 -34.79 -9.36 -35.02
CA ILE A 409 -34.28 -10.63 -35.51
C ILE A 409 -33.04 -10.37 -36.36
N SER A 410 -31.93 -11.01 -35.99
CA SER A 410 -30.64 -10.80 -36.65
C SER A 410 -30.02 -12.12 -37.08
N TYR A 411 -29.71 -12.25 -38.38
CA TYR A 411 -29.06 -13.44 -38.95
C TYR A 411 -27.80 -13.09 -39.74
N ASN A 412 -26.74 -13.88 -39.56
CA ASN A 412 -25.50 -13.70 -40.30
C ASN A 412 -25.69 -14.04 -41.79
N LEU A 413 -25.14 -13.21 -42.66
CA LEU A 413 -25.13 -13.48 -44.10
C LEU A 413 -23.96 -14.43 -44.46
N PRO A 414 -24.15 -15.38 -45.40
CA PRO A 414 -23.09 -16.25 -45.87
C PRO A 414 -21.85 -15.49 -46.35
N SER A 415 -20.66 -16.00 -46.01
CA SER A 415 -19.38 -15.41 -46.43
C SER A 415 -19.27 -15.43 -47.96
N GLY A 416 -19.29 -14.26 -48.59
CA GLY A 416 -19.20 -14.12 -50.04
C GLY A 416 -20.34 -13.33 -50.69
N VAL A 417 -21.44 -13.04 -49.98
CA VAL A 417 -22.56 -12.23 -50.52
C VAL A 417 -22.09 -10.84 -50.96
N SER A 418 -21.34 -10.12 -50.11
CA SER A 418 -20.79 -8.78 -50.42
C SER A 418 -19.69 -8.79 -51.49
N GLY A 419 -18.89 -9.87 -51.55
CA GLY A 419 -17.79 -10.00 -52.52
C GLY A 419 -18.18 -10.62 -53.87
N HIS A 420 -19.44 -10.99 -54.05
CA HIS A 420 -19.92 -11.65 -55.27
C HIS A 420 -20.04 -10.63 -56.43
N PRO A 421 -19.75 -10.99 -57.69
CA PRO A 421 -19.89 -10.07 -58.84
C PRO A 421 -21.29 -9.46 -59.02
N ASN A 422 -22.32 -10.12 -58.49
CA ASN A 422 -23.71 -9.66 -58.52
C ASN A 422 -24.17 -9.04 -57.20
N ALA A 423 -23.27 -8.61 -56.31
CA ALA A 423 -23.64 -8.01 -55.02
C ALA A 423 -24.53 -6.76 -55.16
N SER A 424 -24.64 -6.17 -56.34
CA SER A 424 -25.58 -5.07 -56.63
C SER A 424 -27.04 -5.50 -56.82
N ASN A 425 -27.32 -6.79 -56.98
CA ASN A 425 -28.64 -7.36 -57.27
C ASN A 425 -28.93 -8.54 -56.32
N VAL A 426 -28.74 -8.35 -55.01
CA VAL A 426 -29.05 -9.35 -53.99
C VAL A 426 -30.56 -9.37 -53.76
N LEU A 427 -31.12 -10.57 -53.52
CA LEU A 427 -32.51 -10.72 -53.09
C LEU A 427 -32.56 -11.46 -51.77
N PHE A 428 -33.34 -10.94 -50.83
CA PHE A 428 -33.79 -11.66 -49.65
C PHE A 428 -35.17 -12.26 -49.90
N GLN A 429 -35.41 -13.47 -49.39
CA GLN A 429 -36.72 -14.10 -49.39
C GLN A 429 -37.13 -14.38 -47.94
N PHE A 430 -38.30 -13.86 -47.56
CA PHE A 430 -39.00 -14.16 -46.32
C PHE A 430 -40.09 -15.18 -46.65
N GLN A 431 -39.89 -16.43 -46.24
CA GLN A 431 -40.73 -17.56 -46.56
C GLN A 431 -41.43 -18.09 -45.30
N VAL A 432 -42.75 -17.97 -45.22
CA VAL A 432 -43.54 -18.58 -44.14
C VAL A 432 -44.06 -19.93 -44.64
N LEU A 433 -43.75 -20.99 -43.89
CA LEU A 433 -44.25 -22.34 -44.13
C LEU A 433 -45.19 -22.71 -42.98
N THR A 434 -46.39 -23.18 -43.30
CA THR A 434 -47.35 -23.70 -42.31
C THR A 434 -47.76 -25.15 -42.59
N ASN A 435 -48.15 -25.89 -41.56
CA ASN A 435 -48.59 -27.27 -41.62
C ASN A 435 -50.11 -27.38 -41.89
N HIS A 436 -50.69 -28.58 -41.71
CA HIS A 436 -52.12 -28.81 -41.99
C HIS A 436 -53.06 -28.72 -40.77
N GLN A 437 -52.54 -28.43 -39.57
CA GLN A 437 -53.20 -28.66 -38.29
C GLN A 437 -53.59 -27.38 -37.57
N ASN A 438 -52.61 -26.58 -37.13
CA ASN A 438 -52.83 -25.42 -36.27
C ASN A 438 -52.56 -24.13 -37.05
N GLY A 439 -53.42 -23.13 -36.85
CA GLY A 439 -53.37 -21.87 -37.60
C GLY A 439 -53.17 -20.64 -36.70
N TYR A 440 -52.59 -20.83 -35.51
CA TYR A 440 -52.42 -19.80 -34.48
C TYR A 440 -51.25 -20.14 -33.54
N GLY A 441 -50.71 -19.16 -32.83
CA GLY A 441 -49.83 -19.38 -31.68
C GLY A 441 -50.61 -19.42 -30.36
N GLY A 442 -49.93 -19.79 -29.27
CA GLY A 442 -50.53 -19.85 -27.95
C GLY A 442 -51.53 -20.99 -27.76
N PHE A 443 -52.44 -20.82 -26.80
CA PHE A 443 -53.43 -21.85 -26.44
C PHE A 443 -54.68 -21.86 -27.33
N ALA A 444 -55.01 -20.72 -27.96
CA ALA A 444 -56.15 -20.55 -28.84
C ALA A 444 -55.99 -19.26 -29.66
N SER A 445 -56.60 -19.24 -30.85
CA SER A 445 -56.76 -18.06 -31.69
C SER A 445 -57.18 -16.82 -30.88
N SER A 446 -56.34 -15.79 -30.86
CA SER A 446 -56.38 -14.68 -29.90
C SER A 446 -56.57 -13.29 -30.54
N GLY A 447 -56.62 -13.22 -31.88
CA GLY A 447 -56.91 -11.99 -32.60
C GLY A 447 -56.42 -12.02 -34.03
N TRP A 448 -55.31 -11.32 -34.29
CA TRP A 448 -54.57 -11.51 -35.52
C TRP A 448 -53.60 -12.68 -35.31
N GLU A 449 -53.52 -13.57 -36.28
CA GLU A 449 -52.64 -14.74 -36.26
C GLU A 449 -51.68 -14.65 -37.43
N GLY A 450 -50.39 -14.88 -37.21
CA GLY A 450 -49.39 -14.84 -38.27
C GLY A 450 -48.11 -14.13 -37.87
N ILE A 451 -47.47 -13.46 -38.83
CA ILE A 451 -46.22 -12.74 -38.59
C ILE A 451 -46.15 -11.43 -39.39
N ALA A 452 -45.87 -10.34 -38.68
CA ALA A 452 -45.52 -9.05 -39.27
C ALA A 452 -44.00 -8.87 -39.25
N ILE A 453 -43.44 -8.29 -40.32
CA ILE A 453 -42.04 -7.85 -40.39
C ILE A 453 -41.94 -6.38 -40.78
N ASP A 454 -40.99 -5.69 -40.16
CA ASP A 454 -40.72 -4.28 -40.41
C ASP A 454 -39.21 -3.96 -40.27
N ASP A 455 -38.81 -2.77 -40.70
CA ASP A 455 -37.47 -2.22 -40.51
C ASP A 455 -36.30 -3.13 -40.93
N VAL A 456 -36.39 -3.65 -42.16
CA VAL A 456 -35.37 -4.54 -42.71
C VAL A 456 -34.10 -3.75 -43.05
N SER A 457 -33.00 -4.15 -42.45
CA SER A 457 -31.67 -3.54 -42.55
C SER A 457 -30.58 -4.59 -42.74
N VAL A 458 -29.45 -4.17 -43.30
CA VAL A 458 -28.20 -4.95 -43.33
C VAL A 458 -27.14 -4.22 -42.51
N ILE A 459 -26.55 -4.90 -41.54
CA ILE A 459 -25.47 -4.37 -40.70
C ILE A 459 -24.14 -4.91 -41.21
N HIS A 460 -23.23 -4.00 -41.57
CA HIS A 460 -21.87 -4.28 -41.99
C HIS A 460 -20.89 -4.08 -40.82
N ARG A 461 -19.89 -4.98 -40.70
CA ARG A 461 -18.93 -5.02 -39.60
C ARG A 461 -19.59 -5.01 -38.20
N PRO A 462 -20.58 -5.90 -37.97
CA PRO A 462 -21.29 -5.95 -36.70
C PRO A 462 -20.33 -6.22 -35.53
N GLY A 463 -20.50 -5.50 -34.42
CA GLY A 463 -19.67 -5.65 -33.22
C GLY A 463 -18.33 -4.88 -33.25
N THR A 464 -18.13 -4.02 -34.24
CA THR A 464 -16.96 -3.12 -34.34
C THR A 464 -17.37 -1.66 -34.20
N ALA A 465 -16.44 -0.78 -33.81
CA ALA A 465 -16.68 0.67 -33.75
C ALA A 465 -17.00 1.32 -35.12
N GLN A 466 -16.81 0.58 -36.22
CA GLN A 466 -17.05 1.00 -37.61
C GLN A 466 -18.29 0.30 -38.20
N SER A 467 -19.19 -0.16 -37.33
CA SER A 467 -20.44 -0.80 -37.73
C SER A 467 -21.30 0.20 -38.52
N GLU A 468 -21.75 -0.21 -39.71
CA GLU A 468 -22.63 0.60 -40.57
C GLU A 468 -23.96 -0.12 -40.79
N ARG A 469 -25.08 0.59 -40.70
CA ARG A 469 -26.42 0.05 -40.97
C ARG A 469 -26.93 0.60 -42.30
N LEU A 470 -27.25 -0.30 -43.24
CA LEU A 470 -27.98 0.02 -44.45
C LEU A 470 -29.45 -0.37 -44.27
N GLN A 471 -30.35 0.60 -44.14
CA GLN A 471 -31.79 0.33 -44.21
C GLN A 471 -32.15 -0.10 -45.63
N LEU A 472 -32.75 -1.28 -45.78
CA LEU A 472 -33.30 -1.75 -47.05
C LEU A 472 -34.71 -1.19 -47.25
N SER A 473 -35.55 -1.29 -46.22
CA SER A 473 -36.90 -0.74 -46.21
C SER A 473 -37.43 -0.66 -44.77
N ASN A 474 -38.15 0.40 -44.43
CA ASN A 474 -38.92 0.58 -43.19
C ASN A 474 -40.44 0.55 -43.43
N PHE A 475 -40.84 0.18 -44.66
CA PHE A 475 -42.22 -0.01 -45.12
C PHE A 475 -43.22 1.14 -44.86
N SER A 476 -42.77 2.33 -44.46
CA SER A 476 -43.61 3.50 -44.16
C SER A 476 -44.29 4.13 -45.40
N SER A 477 -44.17 3.51 -46.58
CA SER A 477 -44.81 3.95 -47.82
C SER A 477 -45.46 2.78 -48.56
N ASP A 478 -46.66 3.02 -49.10
CA ASP A 478 -47.49 2.02 -49.77
C ASP A 478 -46.77 1.33 -50.95
N THR A 479 -46.82 -0.01 -50.99
CA THR A 479 -46.12 -0.86 -51.97
C THR A 479 -47.08 -1.44 -53.00
N SER A 480 -46.61 -1.56 -54.24
CA SER A 480 -47.41 -2.19 -55.30
C SER A 480 -47.49 -3.72 -55.15
N GLY A 481 -46.59 -4.32 -54.36
CA GLY A 481 -46.44 -5.78 -54.21
C GLY A 481 -46.08 -6.51 -55.51
N GLN A 482 -45.81 -5.79 -56.60
CA GLN A 482 -45.48 -6.32 -57.92
C GLN A 482 -43.97 -6.49 -58.10
N TYR A 483 -43.59 -7.43 -58.96
CA TYR A 483 -42.19 -7.74 -59.26
C TYR A 483 -41.35 -6.47 -59.53
N GLY A 484 -40.29 -6.28 -58.75
CA GLY A 484 -39.35 -5.17 -58.87
C GLY A 484 -39.60 -3.97 -57.95
N ASP A 485 -40.66 -3.97 -57.12
CA ASP A 485 -40.85 -2.95 -56.08
C ASP A 485 -39.70 -3.04 -55.05
N GLN A 486 -39.05 -1.91 -54.76
CA GLN A 486 -37.92 -1.87 -53.84
C GLN A 486 -38.32 -2.18 -52.39
N ARG A 487 -39.61 -2.02 -52.05
CA ARG A 487 -40.17 -2.33 -50.73
C ARG A 487 -40.68 -3.77 -50.64
N GLY A 488 -40.43 -4.55 -51.69
CA GLY A 488 -40.69 -5.97 -51.74
C GLY A 488 -41.94 -6.36 -52.53
N TRP A 489 -41.94 -7.60 -53.00
CA TRP A 489 -42.99 -8.15 -53.85
C TRP A 489 -43.26 -9.62 -53.57
N LEU A 490 -44.43 -10.08 -53.99
CA LEU A 490 -44.88 -11.45 -53.79
C LEU A 490 -44.45 -12.37 -54.94
N ASP A 491 -44.31 -13.65 -54.65
CA ASP A 491 -44.12 -14.67 -55.69
C ASP A 491 -45.31 -14.67 -56.67
N PRO A 492 -45.07 -14.51 -57.99
CA PRO A 492 -46.14 -14.46 -58.98
C PRO A 492 -46.77 -15.83 -59.26
N SER A 493 -46.26 -16.92 -58.65
CA SER A 493 -46.83 -18.26 -58.80
C SER A 493 -48.07 -18.47 -57.91
N ASN A 494 -49.15 -18.98 -58.50
CA ASN A 494 -50.38 -19.33 -57.78
C ASN A 494 -50.40 -20.78 -57.27
N THR A 495 -49.24 -21.44 -57.20
CA THR A 495 -49.16 -22.88 -56.87
C THR A 495 -49.23 -23.17 -55.37
N SER A 496 -49.08 -22.15 -54.53
CA SER A 496 -49.12 -22.25 -53.07
C SER A 496 -49.88 -21.06 -52.47
N ILE A 497 -50.43 -21.23 -51.27
CA ILE A 497 -51.08 -20.13 -50.54
C ILE A 497 -50.01 -19.16 -50.04
N ASN A 498 -50.17 -17.88 -50.37
CA ASN A 498 -49.30 -16.79 -49.95
C ASN A 498 -50.15 -15.67 -49.34
N GLU A 499 -50.12 -15.54 -48.01
CA GLU A 499 -50.90 -14.55 -47.25
C GLU A 499 -50.13 -13.27 -46.93
N TRP A 500 -48.93 -13.08 -47.49
CA TRP A 500 -48.20 -11.82 -47.32
C TRP A 500 -49.00 -10.66 -47.93
N ASN A 501 -49.28 -9.64 -47.13
CA ASN A 501 -49.89 -8.39 -47.54
C ASN A 501 -49.24 -7.22 -46.81
N TRP A 502 -49.09 -6.08 -47.50
CA TRP A 502 -48.65 -4.86 -46.84
C TRP A 502 -49.84 -4.21 -46.13
N THR A 503 -49.62 -3.71 -44.91
CA THR A 503 -50.66 -3.15 -44.06
C THR A 503 -50.14 -2.03 -43.20
N THR A 504 -51.01 -1.07 -42.85
CA THR A 504 -50.75 0.01 -41.89
C THR A 504 -51.25 -0.30 -40.49
N ALA A 505 -51.79 -1.51 -40.27
CA ALA A 505 -52.24 -1.97 -38.95
C ALA A 505 -51.05 -2.21 -37.98
N PHE A 506 -49.84 -2.35 -38.52
CA PHE A 506 -48.60 -2.53 -37.79
C PHE A 506 -47.60 -1.42 -38.18
N GLY A 507 -46.67 -1.13 -37.28
CA GLY A 507 -45.51 -0.28 -37.51
C GLY A 507 -44.56 -0.34 -36.32
N MET A 508 -43.25 -0.38 -36.58
CA MET A 508 -42.23 -0.50 -35.53
C MET A 508 -41.99 0.81 -34.77
N ASN A 509 -42.11 1.97 -35.43
CA ASN A 509 -41.73 3.26 -34.84
C ASN A 509 -42.91 4.22 -34.65
N PRO A 510 -43.83 3.96 -33.70
CA PRO A 510 -44.97 4.83 -33.47
C PRO A 510 -44.55 6.20 -32.90
N PRO A 511 -45.44 7.20 -32.95
CA PRO A 511 -45.25 8.46 -32.22
C PRO A 511 -45.03 8.20 -30.72
N GLN A 512 -44.03 8.86 -30.14
CA GLN A 512 -43.70 8.78 -28.72
C GLN A 512 -43.69 10.19 -28.12
N SER A 513 -44.25 10.34 -26.92
CA SER A 513 -44.16 11.60 -26.18
C SER A 513 -44.08 11.33 -24.68
N MET A 514 -43.24 12.10 -24.01
CA MET A 514 -43.08 12.11 -22.56
C MET A 514 -43.24 13.55 -22.09
N THR A 515 -44.04 13.76 -21.05
CA THR A 515 -44.23 15.07 -20.41
C THR A 515 -43.96 14.96 -18.92
N ASN A 516 -43.12 15.85 -18.40
CA ASN A 516 -42.89 16.07 -16.99
C ASN A 516 -43.42 17.47 -16.60
N SER A 517 -44.42 17.47 -15.71
CA SER A 517 -45.04 18.69 -15.17
C SER A 517 -44.58 19.00 -13.75
N PHE A 518 -43.54 18.31 -13.26
CA PHE A 518 -42.93 18.53 -11.95
C PHE A 518 -43.89 18.35 -10.75
N GLU A 519 -44.98 17.62 -10.95
CA GLU A 519 -45.96 17.31 -9.90
C GLU A 519 -45.47 16.23 -8.92
N PHE A 520 -44.54 15.38 -9.36
CA PHE A 520 -43.94 14.34 -8.54
C PHE A 520 -42.63 14.84 -7.95
N SER A 521 -42.65 15.14 -6.65
CA SER A 521 -41.52 15.65 -5.88
C SER A 521 -41.27 14.81 -4.65
N MET A 522 -40.05 14.86 -4.13
CA MET A 522 -39.63 14.31 -2.85
C MET A 522 -39.15 15.42 -1.92
N THR A 523 -38.97 15.14 -0.64
CA THR A 523 -38.40 16.12 0.31
C THR A 523 -36.95 15.78 0.61
N THR A 524 -36.03 16.68 0.24
CA THR A 524 -34.60 16.55 0.54
C THR A 524 -34.02 17.88 1.03
N PRO A 525 -32.85 17.89 1.68
CA PRO A 525 -32.10 19.11 1.91
C PRO A 525 -31.75 19.82 0.59
N PRO A 526 -31.65 21.15 0.56
CA PRO A 526 -31.22 21.87 -0.64
C PRO A 526 -29.92 21.30 -1.23
N GLY A 527 -29.95 20.94 -2.51
CA GLY A 527 -28.79 20.37 -3.23
C GLY A 527 -28.57 18.86 -3.07
N TRP A 528 -29.32 18.19 -2.19
CA TRP A 528 -29.32 16.73 -2.07
C TRP A 528 -30.40 16.11 -2.98
N SER A 529 -30.13 14.94 -3.52
CA SER A 529 -31.06 14.21 -4.40
C SER A 529 -31.09 12.72 -4.06
N ILE A 530 -32.21 12.06 -4.37
CA ILE A 530 -32.35 10.61 -4.30
C ILE A 530 -32.52 10.06 -5.72
N ASP A 531 -31.85 8.94 -5.99
CA ASP A 531 -31.91 8.19 -7.24
C ASP A 531 -32.13 6.70 -6.95
N GLY A 532 -32.73 5.97 -7.89
CA GLY A 532 -32.91 4.51 -7.85
C GLY A 532 -34.31 4.03 -7.43
N THR A 533 -34.39 2.82 -6.85
CA THR A 533 -35.67 2.15 -6.56
C THR A 533 -36.55 2.98 -5.63
N TRP A 534 -37.75 3.31 -6.09
CA TRP A 534 -38.79 4.02 -5.34
C TRP A 534 -40.09 3.21 -5.32
N PRO A 535 -40.89 3.25 -4.23
CA PRO A 535 -40.73 4.05 -3.02
C PRO A 535 -39.86 3.43 -1.91
N ASP A 536 -39.39 2.18 -2.09
CA ASP A 536 -38.73 1.42 -1.02
C ASP A 536 -37.25 1.81 -0.76
N GLY A 537 -36.83 3.00 -1.18
CA GLY A 537 -35.46 3.49 -1.13
C GLY A 537 -35.16 4.41 0.06
N TRP A 538 -34.34 5.43 -0.18
CA TRP A 538 -34.05 6.47 0.81
C TRP A 538 -35.29 7.32 1.12
N GLU A 539 -35.59 7.46 2.40
CA GLU A 539 -36.60 8.36 2.96
C GLU A 539 -35.94 9.37 3.90
N LEU A 540 -36.46 10.60 3.93
CA LEU A 540 -35.98 11.66 4.81
C LEU A 540 -37.11 12.17 5.69
N GLY A 541 -36.88 12.20 7.00
CA GLY A 541 -37.92 12.55 7.97
C GLY A 541 -37.62 12.01 9.36
N GLU A 542 -38.67 11.94 10.18
CA GLU A 542 -38.58 11.49 11.57
C GLU A 542 -38.70 9.96 11.64
N VAL A 543 -37.96 9.33 12.57
CA VAL A 543 -38.17 7.91 12.88
C VAL A 543 -39.45 7.72 13.71
N GLY A 544 -40.28 6.76 13.33
CA GLY A 544 -41.50 6.47 14.08
C GLY A 544 -41.18 5.81 15.43
N TYR A 545 -41.45 6.48 16.56
CA TYR A 545 -41.25 5.93 17.92
C TYR A 545 -41.94 4.58 18.19
N THR A 546 -42.89 4.17 17.34
CA THR A 546 -43.63 2.89 17.44
C THR A 546 -43.29 1.88 16.33
N SER A 547 -42.32 2.17 15.45
CA SER A 547 -41.99 1.31 14.31
C SER A 547 -41.43 -0.05 14.75
N GLY A 548 -40.67 -0.06 15.85
CA GLY A 548 -39.93 -1.26 16.30
C GLY A 548 -38.71 -1.59 15.44
N TYR A 549 -38.30 -0.68 14.55
CA TYR A 549 -37.14 -0.80 13.65
C TYR A 549 -36.27 0.45 13.75
N GLY A 550 -34.96 0.29 13.53
CA GLY A 550 -34.01 1.41 13.52
C GLY A 550 -33.55 1.86 14.92
N PRO A 551 -32.86 3.01 15.00
CA PRO A 551 -32.24 3.51 16.24
C PRO A 551 -33.22 4.14 17.24
N GLY A 552 -34.48 4.38 16.86
CA GLY A 552 -35.52 5.01 17.70
C GLY A 552 -35.45 6.54 17.78
N SER A 553 -34.27 7.16 17.61
CA SER A 553 -34.08 8.59 17.37
C SER A 553 -32.85 8.80 16.47
N PHE A 554 -32.77 9.94 15.76
CA PHE A 554 -31.55 10.34 15.04
C PHE A 554 -30.45 10.84 16.00
N HIS A 555 -29.24 11.05 15.49
CA HIS A 555 -28.09 11.44 16.30
C HIS A 555 -28.21 12.91 16.73
N SER A 556 -28.61 13.77 15.80
CA SER A 556 -28.93 15.16 16.00
C SER A 556 -30.38 15.41 15.57
N GLY A 557 -31.03 16.40 16.21
CA GLY A 557 -32.41 16.77 15.86
C GLY A 557 -33.44 15.64 15.96
N ASP A 558 -34.49 15.76 15.15
CA ASP A 558 -35.60 14.80 15.06
C ASP A 558 -35.64 14.08 13.70
N ARG A 559 -34.90 14.57 12.70
CA ARG A 559 -34.95 14.11 11.30
C ARG A 559 -33.59 13.57 10.84
N GLY A 560 -33.64 12.70 9.83
CA GLY A 560 -32.45 12.15 9.19
C GLY A 560 -32.83 11.37 7.93
N ALA A 561 -31.85 10.69 7.33
CA ALA A 561 -32.06 9.86 6.15
C ALA A 561 -32.03 8.38 6.52
N ALA A 562 -32.94 7.57 5.99
CA ALA A 562 -32.94 6.13 6.22
C ALA A 562 -33.45 5.34 5.02
N ILE A 563 -33.04 4.08 4.92
CA ILE A 563 -33.70 3.10 4.07
C ILE A 563 -34.94 2.62 4.79
N ASN A 564 -36.07 3.24 4.43
CA ASN A 564 -37.39 3.06 5.06
C ASN A 564 -37.43 3.46 6.55
N LEU A 565 -38.10 4.58 6.88
CA LEU A 565 -38.17 5.14 8.24
C LEU A 565 -39.15 4.40 9.17
N THR A 566 -40.04 3.56 8.61
CA THR A 566 -41.20 3.02 9.34
C THR A 566 -41.26 1.50 9.37
N THR A 567 -40.68 0.82 8.39
CA THR A 567 -40.64 -0.64 8.29
C THR A 567 -39.22 -1.12 8.02
N LYS A 568 -39.06 -2.44 7.85
CA LYS A 568 -37.83 -3.03 7.33
C LYS A 568 -37.58 -2.58 5.89
N TYR A 569 -36.33 -2.64 5.44
CA TYR A 569 -36.03 -2.52 4.01
C TYR A 569 -36.61 -3.72 3.26
N THR A 570 -37.02 -3.52 2.00
CA THR A 570 -37.56 -4.58 1.15
C THR A 570 -36.46 -5.27 0.33
N ASN A 571 -36.78 -6.44 -0.20
CA ASN A 571 -35.88 -7.18 -1.10
C ASN A 571 -35.71 -6.47 -2.47
N ASN A 572 -34.54 -6.62 -3.09
CA ASN A 572 -34.18 -6.05 -4.41
C ASN A 572 -34.17 -4.52 -4.49
N VAL A 573 -33.75 -3.85 -3.42
CA VAL A 573 -33.57 -2.39 -3.41
C VAL A 573 -32.19 -2.06 -3.97
N TYR A 574 -32.11 -1.07 -4.86
CA TYR A 574 -30.87 -0.41 -5.22
C TYR A 574 -31.14 1.09 -5.36
N THR A 575 -30.64 1.87 -4.40
CA THR A 575 -30.97 3.30 -4.26
C THR A 575 -29.75 4.10 -3.81
N HIS A 576 -29.79 5.40 -4.08
CA HIS A 576 -28.70 6.34 -3.91
C HIS A 576 -29.19 7.63 -3.25
N LEU A 577 -28.54 8.05 -2.17
CA LEU A 577 -28.66 9.39 -1.61
C LEU A 577 -27.39 10.16 -1.99
N ILE A 578 -27.56 11.25 -2.73
CA ILE A 578 -26.46 12.01 -3.32
C ILE A 578 -26.37 13.37 -2.62
N SER A 579 -25.17 13.71 -2.16
CA SER A 579 -24.91 14.98 -1.48
C SER A 579 -24.93 16.18 -2.43
N GLU A 580 -24.96 17.37 -1.82
CA GLU A 580 -24.53 18.56 -2.54
C GLU A 580 -23.05 18.49 -2.97
N GLU A 581 -22.63 19.44 -3.80
CA GLU A 581 -21.24 19.56 -4.25
C GLU A 581 -20.45 20.41 -3.26
N TYR A 582 -19.37 19.85 -2.73
CA TYR A 582 -18.44 20.52 -1.83
C TYR A 582 -17.17 20.91 -2.59
N THR A 583 -16.52 22.00 -2.22
CA THR A 583 -15.20 22.36 -2.76
C THR A 583 -14.17 22.24 -1.64
N VAL A 584 -13.18 21.36 -1.82
CA VAL A 584 -12.07 21.24 -0.88
C VAL A 584 -11.00 22.27 -1.25
N PRO A 585 -10.58 23.17 -0.33
CA PRO A 585 -9.50 24.11 -0.61
C PRO A 585 -8.20 23.40 -1.00
N ASN A 586 -7.35 24.06 -1.78
CA ASN A 586 -6.06 23.50 -2.19
C ASN A 586 -5.22 23.14 -0.96
N ASN A 587 -4.59 21.96 -0.98
CA ASN A 587 -3.75 21.43 0.09
C ASN A 587 -4.44 21.24 1.46
N ALA A 588 -5.76 21.38 1.55
CA ALA A 588 -6.48 21.21 2.80
C ALA A 588 -6.57 19.74 3.21
N THR A 589 -6.44 19.47 4.50
CA THR A 589 -6.84 18.19 5.06
C THR A 589 -8.36 18.13 5.20
N ALA A 590 -8.98 17.21 4.48
CA ALA A 590 -10.42 17.08 4.39
C ALA A 590 -10.85 15.64 4.61
N ARG A 591 -12.03 15.45 5.20
CA ARG A 591 -12.62 14.12 5.39
C ARG A 591 -14.11 14.13 5.11
N LEU A 592 -14.59 13.03 4.54
CA LEU A 592 -16.02 12.69 4.60
C LEU A 592 -16.35 12.35 6.05
N SER A 593 -17.44 12.89 6.58
CA SER A 593 -17.92 12.63 7.93
C SER A 593 -19.43 12.42 7.91
N PHE A 594 -19.92 11.38 8.57
CA PHE A 594 -21.34 11.17 8.79
C PHE A 594 -21.59 10.23 9.98
N ARG A 595 -22.77 10.34 10.58
CA ARG A 595 -23.28 9.41 11.59
C ARG A 595 -23.99 8.27 10.88
N SER A 596 -23.65 7.04 11.25
CA SER A 596 -24.17 5.82 10.64
C SER A 596 -24.78 4.90 11.69
N TRP A 597 -25.99 4.45 11.45
CA TRP A 597 -26.59 3.31 12.14
C TRP A 597 -27.09 2.33 11.08
N VAL A 598 -26.62 1.08 11.11
CA VAL A 598 -26.94 0.11 10.06
C VAL A 598 -27.28 -1.26 10.65
N CYS A 599 -28.27 -1.94 10.08
CA CYS A 599 -28.46 -3.36 10.30
C CYS A 599 -29.05 -4.04 9.07
N THR A 600 -28.24 -4.89 8.45
CA THR A 600 -28.59 -5.64 7.23
C THR A 600 -28.12 -7.09 7.31
N GLU A 601 -28.44 -7.88 6.28
CA GLU A 601 -27.85 -9.21 6.14
C GLU A 601 -26.34 -9.13 5.86
N HIS A 602 -25.56 -9.65 6.81
CA HIS A 602 -24.10 -9.65 6.75
C HIS A 602 -23.56 -10.17 5.41
N ASN A 603 -22.73 -9.38 4.74
CA ASN A 603 -22.01 -9.71 3.49
C ASN A 603 -22.89 -9.81 2.22
N TRP A 604 -24.21 -9.77 2.36
CA TRP A 604 -25.17 -9.84 1.26
C TRP A 604 -25.75 -8.45 0.95
N ASP A 605 -26.17 -7.75 2.00
CA ASP A 605 -26.88 -6.48 1.95
C ASP A 605 -26.11 -5.41 2.71
N GLY A 606 -26.30 -4.14 2.36
CA GLY A 606 -25.67 -3.05 3.09
C GLY A 606 -25.51 -1.77 2.30
N GLY A 607 -24.72 -0.88 2.88
CA GLY A 607 -24.37 0.42 2.33
C GLY A 607 -22.97 0.46 1.72
N GLY A 608 -22.81 1.23 0.66
CA GLY A 608 -21.53 1.61 0.08
C GLY A 608 -21.46 3.11 -0.16
N VAL A 609 -20.27 3.69 -0.04
CA VAL A 609 -20.05 5.13 -0.33
C VAL A 609 -19.16 5.29 -1.55
N SER A 610 -19.63 6.08 -2.51
CA SER A 610 -18.89 6.43 -3.73
C SER A 610 -18.69 7.94 -3.82
N ILE A 611 -17.62 8.35 -4.50
CA ILE A 611 -17.23 9.75 -4.70
C ILE A 611 -17.26 10.09 -6.20
N SER A 612 -17.59 11.34 -6.50
CA SER A 612 -17.49 11.94 -7.83
C SER A 612 -16.78 13.29 -7.74
N THR A 613 -15.93 13.61 -8.73
CA THR A 613 -15.29 14.93 -8.89
C THR A 613 -15.68 15.65 -10.18
N ASP A 614 -16.68 15.11 -10.90
CA ASP A 614 -17.17 15.65 -12.17
C ASP A 614 -18.65 16.10 -12.11
N GLY A 615 -19.17 16.34 -10.91
CA GLY A 615 -20.56 16.76 -10.70
C GLY A 615 -21.56 15.60 -10.77
N GLY A 616 -21.12 14.37 -10.49
CA GLY A 616 -21.96 13.18 -10.41
C GLY A 616 -22.11 12.38 -11.71
N GLN A 617 -21.22 12.57 -12.70
CA GLN A 617 -21.28 11.84 -13.97
C GLN A 617 -20.62 10.47 -13.86
N SER A 618 -19.47 10.43 -13.21
CA SER A 618 -18.76 9.20 -12.89
C SER A 618 -18.57 9.09 -11.40
N TRP A 619 -18.63 7.85 -10.92
CA TRP A 619 -18.57 7.51 -9.51
C TRP A 619 -17.61 6.35 -9.31
N TRP A 620 -16.77 6.43 -8.28
CA TRP A 620 -15.93 5.33 -7.83
C TRP A 620 -16.15 5.06 -6.35
N TRP A 621 -16.08 3.79 -5.95
CA TRP A 621 -16.21 3.40 -4.56
C TRP A 621 -14.99 3.83 -3.76
N LEU A 622 -15.22 4.23 -2.50
CA LEU A 622 -14.12 4.47 -1.57
C LEU A 622 -13.35 3.16 -1.32
N PRO A 623 -12.01 3.16 -1.42
CA PRO A 623 -11.22 1.96 -1.17
C PRO A 623 -11.52 1.34 0.21
N PRO A 624 -11.55 0.00 0.34
CA PRO A 624 -11.85 -0.66 1.60
C PRO A 624 -10.91 -0.22 2.74
N GLN A 625 -11.50 0.21 3.87
CA GLN A 625 -10.78 0.57 5.10
C GLN A 625 -11.42 -0.19 6.26
N LEU A 626 -10.84 -1.35 6.56
CA LEU A 626 -11.34 -2.31 7.54
C LEU A 626 -10.96 -1.94 9.00
N ASN A 627 -10.53 -0.72 9.28
CA ASN A 627 -10.19 -0.26 10.63
C ASN A 627 -11.03 0.98 11.01
N GLY A 628 -12.35 0.88 10.85
CA GLY A 628 -13.30 1.90 11.31
C GLY A 628 -14.38 2.21 10.29
N PHE A 629 -14.01 2.54 9.05
CA PHE A 629 -15.01 3.00 8.08
C PHE A 629 -15.89 1.86 7.54
N HIS A 630 -15.30 0.86 6.90
CA HIS A 630 -16.01 -0.29 6.35
C HIS A 630 -16.05 -1.45 7.35
N ASP A 631 -17.16 -2.19 7.37
CA ASP A 631 -17.32 -3.35 8.24
C ASP A 631 -16.58 -4.56 7.65
N GLN A 632 -16.67 -4.76 6.34
CA GLN A 632 -15.95 -5.83 5.64
C GLN A 632 -15.90 -5.59 4.12
N ILE A 633 -15.39 -6.56 3.37
CA ILE A 633 -15.46 -6.60 1.89
C ILE A 633 -16.59 -7.55 1.49
N SER A 634 -17.50 -7.10 0.63
CA SER A 634 -18.56 -7.96 0.11
C SER A 634 -17.99 -9.01 -0.85
N THR A 635 -18.22 -10.29 -0.57
CA THR A 635 -17.56 -11.41 -1.26
C THR A 635 -18.49 -12.55 -1.62
N VAL A 636 -19.77 -12.47 -1.27
CA VAL A 636 -20.69 -13.61 -1.39
C VAL A 636 -21.58 -13.50 -2.62
N ASN A 637 -22.19 -12.33 -2.85
CA ASN A 637 -23.11 -12.13 -3.96
C ASN A 637 -22.38 -11.52 -5.16
N THR A 638 -22.00 -12.34 -6.15
CA THR A 638 -21.35 -11.87 -7.40
C THR A 638 -22.21 -10.96 -8.26
N ASN A 639 -23.53 -10.95 -8.03
CA ASN A 639 -24.47 -10.06 -8.72
C ASN A 639 -24.68 -8.73 -7.97
N SER A 640 -24.17 -8.61 -6.74
CA SER A 640 -24.24 -7.36 -5.99
C SER A 640 -23.34 -6.31 -6.65
N PRO A 641 -23.78 -5.04 -6.74
CA PRO A 641 -22.94 -3.93 -7.17
C PRO A 641 -21.75 -3.69 -6.22
N PHE A 642 -21.78 -4.27 -5.01
CA PHE A 642 -20.71 -4.17 -4.02
C PHE A 642 -19.74 -5.35 -4.04
N PHE A 643 -19.88 -6.32 -4.95
CA PHE A 643 -18.97 -7.47 -4.99
C PHE A 643 -17.51 -7.03 -5.17
N GLY A 644 -16.64 -7.41 -4.22
CA GLY A 644 -15.23 -7.00 -4.16
C GLY A 644 -14.98 -5.60 -3.60
N GLN A 645 -16.02 -4.89 -3.15
CA GLN A 645 -15.94 -3.55 -2.57
C GLN A 645 -16.11 -3.59 -1.04
N GLY A 646 -15.70 -2.52 -0.36
CA GLY A 646 -15.99 -2.33 1.06
C GLY A 646 -17.48 -2.06 1.28
N ILE A 647 -18.06 -2.65 2.33
CA ILE A 647 -19.48 -2.51 2.67
C ILE A 647 -19.67 -2.11 4.14
N ILE A 648 -20.73 -1.37 4.42
CA ILE A 648 -21.24 -0.99 5.75
C ILE A 648 -22.53 -1.80 5.96
N ASP A 649 -22.47 -2.88 6.73
CA ASP A 649 -23.56 -3.85 6.89
C ASP A 649 -23.93 -4.12 8.37
N GLY A 650 -23.21 -3.51 9.31
CA GLY A 650 -23.42 -3.67 10.75
C GLY A 650 -22.84 -4.96 11.33
N SER A 651 -22.03 -5.69 10.57
CA SER A 651 -21.47 -6.97 11.03
C SER A 651 -20.43 -6.88 12.14
N ARG A 652 -19.86 -5.68 12.33
CA ARG A 652 -18.93 -5.39 13.44
C ARG A 652 -19.63 -5.01 14.72
N VAL A 653 -20.95 -4.86 14.71
CA VAL A 653 -21.73 -4.51 15.91
C VAL A 653 -21.66 -5.69 16.91
N PRO A 654 -21.08 -5.48 18.11
CA PRO A 654 -20.98 -6.55 19.10
C PRO A 654 -22.38 -7.04 19.50
N ASN A 655 -22.55 -8.37 19.53
CA ASN A 655 -23.81 -9.08 19.84
C ASN A 655 -24.92 -8.96 18.77
N GLY A 656 -24.57 -8.59 17.54
CA GLY A 656 -25.51 -8.52 16.41
C GLY A 656 -26.23 -7.19 16.30
N CYS A 657 -26.74 -6.88 15.11
CA CYS A 657 -27.44 -5.63 14.82
C CYS A 657 -28.98 -5.80 14.94
N GLY A 658 -29.70 -4.70 15.20
CA GLY A 658 -31.16 -4.62 15.16
C GLY A 658 -31.75 -3.74 16.26
N ALA A 659 -33.00 -3.27 16.11
CA ALA A 659 -33.67 -2.38 17.07
C ALA A 659 -33.81 -2.96 18.49
N SER A 660 -33.72 -4.29 18.64
CA SER A 660 -33.70 -4.93 19.96
C SER A 660 -32.37 -4.78 20.71
N ASN A 661 -31.31 -4.32 20.04
CA ASN A 661 -29.99 -4.04 20.59
C ASN A 661 -29.70 -2.52 20.49
N LEU A 662 -30.19 -1.77 21.50
CA LEU A 662 -30.04 -0.32 21.59
C LEU A 662 -28.56 0.09 21.58
N ARG A 663 -28.19 0.96 20.64
CA ARG A 663 -26.86 1.54 20.50
C ARG A 663 -26.92 2.88 19.80
N ASP A 664 -25.89 3.69 20.04
CA ASP A 664 -25.74 4.99 19.41
C ASP A 664 -25.29 4.87 17.94
N PHE A 665 -25.45 5.96 17.18
CA PHE A 665 -24.86 6.09 15.85
C PHE A 665 -23.33 6.08 15.94
N GLU A 666 -22.70 5.37 15.01
CA GLU A 666 -21.24 5.38 14.85
C GLU A 666 -20.81 6.58 14.00
N LEU A 667 -19.71 7.23 14.36
CA LEU A 667 -19.07 8.21 13.50
C LEU A 667 -18.27 7.49 12.41
N LYS A 668 -18.60 7.71 11.14
CA LYS A 668 -17.81 7.23 10.00
C LYS A 668 -17.04 8.40 9.41
N THR A 669 -15.71 8.29 9.37
CA THR A 669 -14.82 9.27 8.73
C THR A 669 -13.91 8.63 7.69
N TYR A 670 -13.76 9.27 6.53
CA TYR A 670 -12.85 8.84 5.48
C TYR A 670 -11.99 10.01 5.00
N ASP A 671 -10.67 9.84 4.93
CA ASP A 671 -9.75 10.87 4.48
C ASP A 671 -9.89 11.14 2.97
N LEU A 672 -10.15 12.40 2.62
CA LEU A 672 -10.30 12.90 1.26
C LEU A 672 -9.27 14.00 0.93
N SER A 673 -8.21 14.14 1.74
CA SER A 673 -7.18 15.19 1.57
C SER A 673 -6.47 15.12 0.20
N ASN A 674 -6.39 13.92 -0.39
CA ASN A 674 -5.85 13.71 -1.73
C ASN A 674 -6.72 14.32 -2.86
N LEU A 675 -7.97 14.68 -2.57
CA LEU A 675 -8.87 15.38 -3.49
C LEU A 675 -8.88 16.90 -3.27
N SER A 676 -7.91 17.43 -2.53
CA SER A 676 -7.78 18.87 -2.32
C SER A 676 -7.72 19.64 -3.65
N GLY A 677 -8.42 20.77 -3.71
CA GLY A 677 -8.58 21.58 -4.92
C GLY A 677 -9.66 21.10 -5.91
N GLN A 678 -10.32 19.97 -5.66
CA GLN A 678 -11.38 19.44 -6.52
C GLN A 678 -12.79 19.67 -5.94
N PRO A 679 -13.83 19.82 -6.78
CA PRO A 679 -15.21 19.67 -6.33
C PRO A 679 -15.50 18.20 -6.04
N ILE A 680 -16.30 17.91 -5.01
CA ILE A 680 -16.58 16.56 -4.53
C ILE A 680 -18.07 16.41 -4.25
N LYS A 681 -18.66 15.31 -4.72
CA LYS A 681 -19.95 14.78 -4.25
C LYS A 681 -19.75 13.40 -3.63
N ALA A 682 -20.52 13.10 -2.60
CA ALA A 682 -20.63 11.78 -2.01
C ALA A 682 -21.99 11.16 -2.38
N ARG A 683 -21.99 9.86 -2.67
CA ARG A 683 -23.20 9.08 -2.93
C ARG A 683 -23.25 7.86 -2.03
N PHE A 684 -24.26 7.84 -1.17
CA PHE A 684 -24.58 6.79 -0.23
C PHE A 684 -25.54 5.81 -0.90
N SER A 685 -25.02 4.64 -1.27
CA SER A 685 -25.77 3.63 -2.03
C SER A 685 -26.17 2.49 -1.11
N PHE A 686 -27.40 2.00 -1.25
CA PHE A 686 -27.87 0.82 -0.55
C PHE A 686 -28.30 -0.27 -1.53
N PHE A 687 -27.98 -1.52 -1.21
CA PHE A 687 -28.37 -2.71 -1.98
C PHE A 687 -28.93 -3.79 -1.06
N SER A 688 -30.03 -4.44 -1.48
CA SER A 688 -30.55 -5.66 -0.88
C SER A 688 -30.83 -6.76 -1.91
N ASP A 689 -30.66 -8.02 -1.47
CA ASP A 689 -30.93 -9.20 -2.28
C ASP A 689 -32.40 -9.67 -2.23
N THR A 690 -32.68 -10.92 -2.63
CA THR A 690 -34.05 -11.45 -2.73
C THR A 690 -34.64 -12.03 -1.43
N TYR A 691 -33.90 -12.09 -0.32
CA TYR A 691 -34.27 -12.97 0.80
C TYR A 691 -34.47 -12.32 2.16
N VAL A 692 -33.51 -11.51 2.64
CA VAL A 692 -33.49 -11.08 4.05
C VAL A 692 -33.83 -9.60 4.18
N GLU A 693 -34.80 -9.31 5.03
CA GLU A 693 -35.23 -7.96 5.37
C GLU A 693 -34.94 -7.66 6.85
N ALA A 694 -34.24 -6.55 7.10
CA ALA A 694 -33.89 -6.06 8.42
C ALA A 694 -34.09 -4.53 8.52
N ASP A 695 -33.55 -3.90 9.56
CA ASP A 695 -33.89 -2.52 9.92
C ASP A 695 -33.39 -1.47 8.92
N GLY A 696 -32.33 -1.76 8.16
CA GLY A 696 -31.81 -0.88 7.10
C GLY A 696 -30.63 -0.02 7.52
N TRP A 697 -30.40 1.06 6.78
CA TRP A 697 -29.28 1.99 6.99
C TRP A 697 -29.81 3.40 7.24
N TYR A 698 -29.31 4.05 8.27
CA TYR A 698 -29.71 5.36 8.76
C TYR A 698 -28.47 6.26 8.80
N ILE A 699 -28.60 7.47 8.27
CA ILE A 699 -27.55 8.46 8.13
C ILE A 699 -28.01 9.79 8.71
N ASP A 700 -27.09 10.46 9.40
CA ASP A 700 -27.28 11.79 9.97
C ASP A 700 -25.95 12.56 9.97
N ASP A 701 -25.97 13.88 10.16
CA ASP A 701 -24.81 14.78 10.21
C ASP A 701 -23.79 14.52 9.07
N ALA A 702 -24.25 14.46 7.83
CA ALA A 702 -23.45 13.97 6.70
C ALA A 702 -22.86 15.10 5.84
N GLY A 703 -21.56 15.04 5.55
CA GLY A 703 -20.89 16.00 4.66
C GLY A 703 -19.37 15.98 4.72
N ILE A 704 -18.74 17.13 4.47
CA ILE A 704 -17.28 17.28 4.44
C ILE A 704 -16.81 18.15 5.60
N GLU A 705 -15.79 17.68 6.30
CA GLU A 705 -15.07 18.40 7.34
C GLU A 705 -13.68 18.78 6.84
N ILE A 706 -13.31 20.06 6.96
CA ILE A 706 -11.98 20.58 6.63
C ILE A 706 -11.34 21.10 7.91
N ASP A 707 -10.13 20.64 8.20
CA ASP A 707 -9.40 21.09 9.38
C ASP A 707 -8.74 22.45 9.15
N VAL A 708 -8.81 23.30 10.18
CA VAL A 708 -8.10 24.57 10.26
C VAL A 708 -7.09 24.49 11.40
N PHE A 709 -5.82 24.53 11.06
CA PHE A 709 -4.71 24.35 11.98
C PHE A 709 -4.25 25.66 12.62
N GLU A 710 -3.82 25.55 13.87
CA GLU A 710 -3.08 26.59 14.58
C GLU A 710 -1.84 27.01 13.77
N PRO A 711 -1.50 28.31 13.69
CA PRO A 711 -0.37 28.77 12.86
C PRO A 711 1.00 28.30 13.38
N SER A 712 1.10 27.96 14.66
CA SER A 712 2.32 27.41 15.27
C SER A 712 2.03 26.62 16.53
N GLY A 713 2.86 25.63 16.83
CA GLY A 713 2.71 24.78 18.00
C GLY A 713 3.99 24.06 18.36
N THR A 714 4.03 23.52 19.59
CA THR A 714 5.12 22.68 20.06
C THR A 714 4.62 21.42 20.74
N TRP A 715 5.38 20.35 20.64
CA TRP A 715 5.24 19.15 21.45
C TRP A 715 6.56 18.86 22.14
N THR A 716 6.52 18.56 23.44
CA THR A 716 7.71 18.20 24.22
C THR A 716 7.56 16.80 24.79
N SER A 717 8.49 15.91 24.50
CA SER A 717 8.47 14.52 24.93
C SER A 717 8.51 14.38 26.45
N ARG A 718 8.18 13.18 26.95
CA ARG A 718 8.62 12.74 28.29
C ARG A 718 10.15 12.77 28.42
N SER A 719 10.66 12.66 29.65
CA SER A 719 12.10 12.53 29.91
C SER A 719 12.65 11.25 29.28
N ILE A 720 13.81 11.36 28.63
CA ILE A 720 14.53 10.29 27.94
C ILE A 720 15.93 10.15 28.56
N SER A 721 16.27 8.94 28.96
CA SER A 721 17.59 8.59 29.49
C SER A 721 18.48 8.04 28.38
N PRO A 722 19.80 8.28 28.41
CA PRO A 722 20.73 7.76 27.42
C PRO A 722 20.99 6.27 27.65
N ASP A 723 21.49 5.59 26.62
CA ASP A 723 22.11 4.28 26.80
C ASP A 723 23.35 4.41 27.70
N PRO A 724 23.53 3.53 28.70
CA PRO A 724 24.67 3.60 29.62
C PRO A 724 26.05 3.46 28.95
N LEU A 725 26.12 2.81 27.78
CA LEU A 725 27.37 2.57 27.05
C LEU A 725 27.46 3.40 25.77
N PHE A 726 26.34 3.60 25.08
CA PHE A 726 26.33 4.22 23.74
C PHE A 726 25.80 5.66 23.70
N GLY A 727 25.29 6.18 24.83
CA GLY A 727 24.73 7.53 24.90
C GLY A 727 23.37 7.67 24.21
N TYR A 728 23.07 8.85 23.67
CA TYR A 728 21.74 9.15 23.09
C TYR A 728 21.56 8.70 21.64
N GLY A 729 22.65 8.50 20.89
CA GLY A 729 22.59 8.15 19.48
C GLY A 729 21.88 9.19 18.61
N TRP A 730 20.99 8.73 17.75
CA TRP A 730 20.32 9.52 16.73
C TRP A 730 18.93 9.94 17.13
N LEU A 731 18.61 11.22 16.90
CA LEU A 731 17.24 11.68 16.76
C LEU A 731 16.86 11.63 15.27
N ASP A 732 15.87 10.81 14.94
CA ASP A 732 15.37 10.67 13.58
C ASP A 732 13.89 10.25 13.58
N GLY A 733 13.22 10.35 12.43
CA GLY A 733 11.79 10.13 12.33
C GLY A 733 11.29 10.10 10.90
N TRP A 734 10.12 9.51 10.69
CA TRP A 734 9.36 9.60 9.45
C TRP A 734 8.39 10.77 9.56
N PHE A 735 8.50 11.72 8.62
CA PHE A 735 7.74 12.97 8.65
C PHE A 735 7.47 13.50 7.24
N GLU A 736 6.51 14.42 7.15
CA GLU A 736 6.16 15.18 5.98
C GLU A 736 6.22 16.67 6.30
N GLN A 737 6.79 17.44 5.37
CA GLN A 737 6.88 18.88 5.50
C GLN A 737 6.39 19.54 4.21
N PRO A 738 5.07 19.76 4.07
CA PRO A 738 4.50 20.46 2.92
C PRO A 738 5.07 21.87 2.75
N ASN A 739 5.01 22.40 1.53
CA ASN A 739 5.48 23.75 1.24
C ASN A 739 4.70 24.79 2.08
N GLY A 740 5.40 25.80 2.60
CA GLY A 740 4.80 26.79 3.51
C GLY A 740 4.78 26.38 4.99
N THR A 741 5.16 25.13 5.30
CA THR A 741 5.30 24.65 6.68
C THR A 741 6.75 24.59 7.15
N THR A 742 6.96 24.60 8.46
CA THR A 742 8.28 24.44 9.08
C THR A 742 8.21 23.40 10.20
N LEU A 743 9.17 22.49 10.21
CA LEU A 743 9.35 21.47 11.23
C LEU A 743 10.79 21.53 11.75
N LEU A 744 10.95 21.79 13.06
CA LEU A 744 12.25 21.93 13.71
C LEU A 744 12.27 21.18 15.04
N PHE A 745 13.45 20.75 15.46
CA PHE A 745 13.65 19.97 16.68
C PHE A 745 14.64 20.67 17.61
N ASP A 746 14.30 20.75 18.90
CA ASP A 746 15.21 21.18 19.96
C ASP A 746 15.40 20.04 20.96
N VAL A 747 16.60 19.92 21.53
CA VAL A 747 16.85 19.07 22.69
C VAL A 747 16.93 19.94 23.93
N LEU A 748 16.19 19.57 24.96
CA LEU A 748 16.12 20.25 26.23
C LEU A 748 16.80 19.41 27.31
N ASP A 749 17.45 20.06 28.28
CA ASP A 749 17.98 19.42 29.47
C ASP A 749 16.85 18.91 30.41
N GLY A 750 17.24 18.25 31.51
CA GLY A 750 16.29 17.75 32.51
C GLY A 750 15.49 18.84 33.24
N GLN A 751 15.82 20.13 33.05
CA GLN A 751 15.08 21.28 33.56
C GLN A 751 14.22 21.96 32.48
N GLY A 752 14.18 21.41 31.27
CA GLY A 752 13.41 21.92 30.14
C GLY A 752 14.05 23.14 29.45
N GLN A 753 15.33 23.43 29.68
CA GLN A 753 16.05 24.48 28.98
C GLN A 753 16.71 23.93 27.71
N PRO A 754 16.66 24.64 26.57
CA PRO A 754 17.34 24.20 25.36
C PRO A 754 18.86 24.04 25.55
N ILE A 755 19.41 22.91 25.11
CA ILE A 755 20.84 22.64 25.16
C ILE A 755 21.55 23.35 24.01
N HIS A 756 22.70 23.96 24.29
CA HIS A 756 23.46 24.72 23.29
C HIS A 756 23.82 23.84 22.08
N GLY A 757 23.61 24.41 20.89
CA GLY A 757 23.85 23.76 19.59
C GLY A 757 23.00 22.53 19.27
N HIS A 758 21.99 22.24 20.11
CA HIS A 758 20.98 21.22 19.83
C HIS A 758 19.60 21.87 19.66
N GLN A 759 19.56 23.00 18.95
CA GLN A 759 18.36 23.80 18.68
C GLN A 759 18.17 23.96 17.18
N ASN A 760 16.91 24.08 16.75
CA ASN A 760 16.53 24.20 15.33
C ASN A 760 17.16 23.10 14.45
N LEU A 761 17.24 21.89 15.00
CA LEU A 761 17.76 20.71 14.31
C LEU A 761 16.77 20.27 13.23
N THR A 762 17.31 19.66 12.17
CA THR A 762 16.57 18.92 11.15
C THR A 762 16.97 17.45 11.22
N LEU A 763 16.08 16.54 10.86
CA LEU A 763 16.36 15.11 10.92
C LEU A 763 17.10 14.61 9.66
N PRO A 764 17.99 13.61 9.78
CA PRO A 764 18.46 13.01 11.03
C PRO A 764 19.45 13.92 11.77
N ALA A 765 19.46 13.87 13.11
CA ALA A 765 20.41 14.61 13.94
C ALA A 765 21.06 13.69 14.98
N HIS A 766 22.38 13.61 15.01
CA HIS A 766 23.10 12.89 16.06
C HIS A 766 23.24 13.78 17.31
N LEU A 767 22.86 13.27 18.48
CA LEU A 767 22.95 14.02 19.73
C LEU A 767 24.33 13.81 20.36
N ALA A 768 25.26 14.75 20.12
CA ALA A 768 26.61 14.73 20.69
C ALA A 768 26.62 15.25 22.15
N LEU A 769 25.79 14.62 22.99
CA LEU A 769 25.63 14.98 24.40
C LEU A 769 26.39 14.03 25.30
N ASP A 770 26.98 14.59 26.36
CA ASP A 770 27.60 13.80 27.41
C ASP A 770 26.53 13.28 28.39
N PRO A 771 26.34 11.96 28.52
CA PRO A 771 25.39 11.36 29.46
C PRO A 771 25.61 11.75 30.93
N MET A 772 26.84 12.13 31.32
CA MET A 772 27.17 12.55 32.68
C MET A 772 26.76 14.01 32.96
N GLU A 773 26.84 14.87 31.95
CA GLU A 773 26.36 16.27 32.03
C GLU A 773 24.84 16.33 31.89
N HIS A 774 24.28 15.50 31.00
CA HIS A 774 22.86 15.40 30.71
C HIS A 774 22.36 13.96 30.92
N PRO A 775 22.08 13.55 32.17
CA PRO A 775 21.59 12.20 32.48
C PRO A 775 20.14 11.95 32.01
N SER A 776 19.44 13.02 31.62
CA SER A 776 18.12 12.98 31.02
C SER A 776 17.90 14.19 30.11
N VAL A 777 17.20 13.99 28.99
CA VAL A 777 16.82 15.05 28.04
C VAL A 777 15.35 14.94 27.65
N HIS A 778 14.82 16.01 27.07
CA HIS A 778 13.55 16.03 26.36
C HIS A 778 13.77 16.43 24.91
N VAL A 779 12.95 15.93 24.00
CA VAL A 779 12.89 16.39 22.61
C VAL A 779 11.68 17.30 22.47
N ARG A 780 11.88 18.51 21.95
CA ARG A 780 10.81 19.44 21.60
C ARG A 780 10.70 19.58 20.10
N VAL A 781 9.56 19.17 19.55
CA VAL A 781 9.18 19.38 18.15
C VAL A 781 8.47 20.72 18.04
N ARG A 782 8.89 21.55 17.08
CA ARG A 782 8.32 22.87 16.80
C ARG A 782 7.78 22.88 15.39
N MET A 783 6.51 23.25 15.27
CA MET A 783 5.76 23.25 14.02
C MET A 783 5.22 24.64 13.75
N SER A 784 5.20 25.04 12.49
CA SER A 784 4.47 26.23 12.04
C SER A 784 3.98 26.11 10.61
N THR A 785 2.93 26.84 10.27
CA THR A 785 2.38 26.94 8.92
C THR A 785 2.07 28.39 8.57
N ASN A 786 2.20 28.74 7.28
CA ASN A 786 1.71 30.00 6.73
C ASN A 786 0.34 29.85 6.02
N ASP A 787 -0.18 28.63 5.92
CA ASP A 787 -1.48 28.27 5.36
C ASP A 787 -2.24 27.47 6.43
N THR A 788 -3.34 28.03 6.93
CA THR A 788 -4.11 27.43 8.03
C THR A 788 -4.78 26.12 7.63
N TYR A 789 -4.79 25.73 6.35
CA TYR A 789 -5.33 24.43 5.91
C TYR A 789 -4.27 23.33 5.83
N VAL A 790 -3.00 23.63 6.10
CA VAL A 790 -1.86 22.71 5.94
C VAL A 790 -1.07 22.61 7.24
N THR A 791 -0.71 21.39 7.66
CA THR A 791 0.17 21.14 8.82
C THR A 791 1.37 20.28 8.40
N PRO A 792 2.57 20.49 8.98
CA PRO A 792 3.60 19.47 8.95
C PRO A 792 3.13 18.25 9.77
N LEU A 793 3.59 17.06 9.39
CA LEU A 793 3.20 15.80 10.03
C LEU A 793 4.45 15.04 10.47
N VAL A 794 4.46 14.52 11.71
CA VAL A 794 5.45 13.52 12.13
C VAL A 794 4.72 12.22 12.40
N HIS A 795 5.03 11.20 11.60
CA HIS A 795 4.42 9.88 11.70
C HIS A 795 5.02 9.09 12.84
N SER A 796 6.35 9.06 12.93
CA SER A 796 7.09 8.32 13.95
C SER A 796 8.44 8.98 14.20
N MET A 797 8.95 8.85 15.43
CA MET A 797 10.23 9.42 15.82
C MET A 797 10.94 8.50 16.81
N SER A 798 12.26 8.41 16.73
CA SER A 798 13.09 7.71 17.71
C SER A 798 14.31 8.52 18.12
N LEU A 799 14.69 8.34 19.38
CA LEU A 799 16.00 8.73 19.91
C LEU A 799 16.75 7.46 20.35
N GLY A 800 17.85 7.12 19.68
CA GLY A 800 18.66 5.94 19.98
C GLY A 800 19.35 5.32 18.76
N ARG A 801 19.09 4.03 18.50
CA ARG A 801 19.76 3.23 17.45
C ARG A 801 18.89 2.95 16.20
N THR A 802 17.76 3.65 16.06
CA THR A 802 16.85 3.53 14.91
C THR A 802 16.92 4.80 14.06
N THR A 803 17.00 4.61 12.75
CA THR A 803 16.94 5.70 11.76
C THR A 803 15.81 5.44 10.77
N TYR A 804 15.20 6.51 10.29
CA TYR A 804 14.12 6.51 9.32
C TYR A 804 14.60 7.16 8.03
N ILE A 805 14.10 6.65 6.91
CA ILE A 805 14.37 7.22 5.60
C ILE A 805 13.02 7.42 4.93
N GLY A 806 12.57 8.66 4.86
CA GLY A 806 11.35 9.04 4.16
C GLY A 806 11.63 9.83 2.88
N PRO A 807 10.57 10.27 2.17
CA PRO A 807 10.69 11.12 0.99
C PRO A 807 11.50 12.39 1.28
N GLN A 808 11.26 12.99 2.45
CA GLN A 808 11.91 14.25 2.83
C GLN A 808 13.43 14.10 3.04
N HIS A 809 13.91 12.95 3.52
CA HIS A 809 15.36 12.68 3.64
C HIS A 809 16.04 12.69 2.28
N VAL A 810 15.36 12.20 1.24
CA VAL A 810 15.86 12.20 -0.14
C VAL A 810 15.78 13.60 -0.74
N LEU A 811 14.63 14.26 -0.64
CA LEU A 811 14.39 15.60 -1.17
C LEU A 811 15.28 16.68 -0.55
N ASN A 812 15.71 16.51 0.70
CA ASN A 812 16.65 17.45 1.34
C ASN A 812 18.07 17.36 0.77
N THR A 813 18.37 16.38 -0.10
CA THR A 813 19.65 16.28 -0.81
C THR A 813 19.53 16.85 -2.23
N ALA A 814 20.59 17.50 -2.71
CA ALA A 814 20.59 18.10 -4.05
C ALA A 814 20.31 17.07 -5.16
N LEU A 815 20.88 15.86 -5.04
CA LEU A 815 20.66 14.78 -6.00
C LEU A 815 19.22 14.24 -5.93
N GLY A 816 18.68 14.04 -4.73
CA GLY A 816 17.31 13.56 -4.57
C GLY A 816 16.27 14.55 -5.09
N ALA A 817 16.42 15.84 -4.78
CA ALA A 817 15.53 16.90 -5.27
C ALA A 817 15.49 17.01 -6.81
N GLU A 818 16.59 16.70 -7.51
CA GLU A 818 16.64 16.75 -8.97
C GLU A 818 16.03 15.51 -9.63
N LYS A 819 16.14 14.33 -8.98
CA LYS A 819 15.84 13.02 -9.57
C LYS A 819 14.55 12.39 -9.08
N THR A 820 13.85 13.01 -8.13
CA THR A 820 12.63 12.49 -7.51
C THR A 820 11.55 13.56 -7.35
N THR A 821 10.30 13.13 -7.20
CA THR A 821 9.17 13.99 -6.84
C THR A 821 8.29 13.28 -5.82
N VAL A 822 7.44 14.00 -5.09
CA VAL A 822 6.41 13.38 -4.23
C VAL A 822 5.05 13.54 -4.89
N ASP A 823 4.26 12.46 -4.91
CA ASP A 823 2.89 12.46 -5.42
C ASP A 823 1.87 12.95 -4.37
N SER A 824 0.60 13.02 -4.76
CA SER A 824 -0.48 13.47 -3.86
C SER A 824 -0.73 12.54 -2.66
N ASN A 825 -0.17 11.32 -2.67
CA ASN A 825 -0.29 10.35 -1.60
C ASN A 825 0.93 10.35 -0.67
N GLY A 826 1.85 11.31 -0.83
CA GLY A 826 3.08 11.39 -0.04
C GLY A 826 4.14 10.35 -0.45
N THR A 827 3.97 9.68 -1.59
CA THR A 827 4.93 8.68 -2.08
C THR A 827 6.02 9.34 -2.92
N LEU A 828 7.28 9.02 -2.63
CA LEU A 828 8.42 9.44 -3.42
C LEU A 828 8.45 8.65 -4.74
N VAL A 829 8.35 9.35 -5.87
CA VAL A 829 8.48 8.77 -7.21
C VAL A 829 9.86 9.06 -7.76
N VAL A 830 10.60 8.00 -8.11
CA VAL A 830 11.93 8.13 -8.73
C VAL A 830 11.77 8.39 -10.23
N LEU A 831 12.21 9.55 -10.70
CA LEU A 831 12.10 9.95 -12.12
C LEU A 831 13.29 9.43 -12.94
N GLU A 832 14.47 9.42 -12.36
CA GLU A 832 15.73 8.99 -12.98
C GLU A 832 16.61 8.21 -11.98
N PRO A 833 17.49 7.31 -12.46
CA PRO A 833 18.37 6.55 -11.58
C PRO A 833 19.30 7.45 -10.75
N PHE A 834 19.51 7.08 -9.48
CA PHE A 834 20.47 7.76 -8.60
C PHE A 834 21.13 6.80 -7.61
N SER A 835 22.28 7.21 -7.08
CA SER A 835 22.96 6.54 -5.96
C SER A 835 23.29 7.60 -4.91
N LEU A 836 22.62 7.51 -3.76
CA LEU A 836 22.66 8.53 -2.71
C LEU A 836 23.24 7.92 -1.43
N PRO A 837 24.48 8.27 -1.03
CA PRO A 837 24.98 7.92 0.29
C PRO A 837 24.21 8.69 1.36
N LEU A 838 23.71 7.99 2.36
CA LEU A 838 23.03 8.59 3.51
C LEU A 838 24.06 9.00 4.57
N PRO A 839 23.74 9.97 5.45
CA PRO A 839 24.65 10.42 6.51
C PRO A 839 25.13 9.26 7.40
N SER A 840 26.44 9.23 7.68
CA SER A 840 27.06 8.26 8.59
C SER A 840 27.42 8.90 9.94
N ALA A 841 27.26 8.15 11.03
CA ALA A 841 27.80 8.55 12.33
C ALA A 841 28.28 7.36 13.14
N VAL A 842 28.96 7.69 14.24
CA VAL A 842 29.38 6.74 15.26
C VAL A 842 28.15 6.16 15.93
N SER A 843 28.04 4.84 15.90
CA SER A 843 26.94 4.08 16.51
C SER A 843 27.48 3.06 17.50
N CYS A 844 26.59 2.34 18.18
CA CYS A 844 26.96 1.13 18.91
C CYS A 844 27.78 0.16 18.01
N PRO A 845 28.64 -0.69 18.59
CA PRO A 845 29.15 -1.86 17.90
C PRO A 845 27.97 -2.72 17.44
N HIS A 846 27.92 -3.05 16.15
CA HIS A 846 26.84 -3.84 15.57
C HIS A 846 27.39 -4.85 14.56
N ASP A 847 26.77 -6.03 14.51
CA ASP A 847 27.13 -7.14 13.61
C ASP A 847 26.16 -7.27 12.42
N GLY A 848 25.24 -6.31 12.28
CA GLY A 848 24.18 -6.34 11.29
C GLY A 848 23.18 -5.21 11.46
N TYR A 849 22.17 -5.22 10.60
CA TYR A 849 21.02 -4.33 10.71
C TYR A 849 19.78 -4.95 10.05
N ARG A 850 18.62 -4.50 10.54
CA ARG A 850 17.30 -4.87 10.03
C ARG A 850 16.68 -3.68 9.34
N LEU A 851 16.29 -3.87 8.10
CA LEU A 851 15.69 -2.84 7.27
C LEU A 851 14.25 -3.24 6.92
N THR A 852 13.30 -2.37 7.24
CA THR A 852 11.90 -2.48 6.83
C THR A 852 11.61 -1.38 5.83
N THR A 853 11.16 -1.73 4.63
CA THR A 853 10.88 -0.78 3.54
C THR A 853 9.43 -0.92 3.10
N VAL A 854 8.78 0.20 2.83
CA VAL A 854 7.37 0.28 2.43
C VAL A 854 7.29 1.02 1.10
N GLY A 855 6.64 0.41 0.11
CA GLY A 855 6.63 0.85 -1.28
C GLY A 855 7.34 -0.15 -2.22
N ASP A 856 7.63 0.29 -3.44
CA ASP A 856 8.44 -0.42 -4.42
C ASP A 856 9.92 -0.48 -4.02
N ASN A 857 10.66 -1.34 -4.72
CA ASN A 857 11.90 -1.94 -4.25
C ASN A 857 13.14 -1.06 -4.50
N LEU A 858 13.26 0.08 -3.79
CA LEU A 858 14.54 0.79 -3.72
C LEU A 858 15.63 -0.17 -3.25
N THR A 859 16.79 -0.12 -3.91
CA THR A 859 17.90 -1.02 -3.59
C THR A 859 18.77 -0.39 -2.52
N TRP A 860 19.11 -1.19 -1.51
CA TRP A 860 19.96 -0.79 -0.39
C TRP A 860 21.32 -1.42 -0.52
N ALA A 861 22.35 -0.60 -0.66
CA ALA A 861 23.74 -1.03 -0.64
C ALA A 861 24.37 -0.61 0.68
N THR A 862 25.04 -1.55 1.33
CA THR A 862 25.82 -1.29 2.55
C THR A 862 27.19 -1.89 2.43
N THR A 863 28.14 -1.27 3.11
CA THR A 863 29.52 -1.74 3.15
C THR A 863 29.58 -2.99 4.03
N ASN A 864 30.11 -4.10 3.49
CA ASN A 864 30.30 -5.39 4.18
C ASN A 864 29.03 -6.14 4.64
N GLY A 865 27.83 -5.59 4.43
CA GLY A 865 26.56 -6.23 4.78
C GLY A 865 26.15 -7.34 3.84
N LEU A 866 26.07 -8.58 4.34
CA LEU A 866 25.53 -9.72 3.60
C LEU A 866 24.05 -9.90 3.95
N LEU A 867 23.18 -9.92 2.94
CA LEU A 867 21.76 -10.24 3.13
C LEU A 867 21.63 -11.70 3.55
N VAL A 868 21.18 -11.94 4.79
CA VAL A 868 21.02 -13.29 5.37
C VAL A 868 19.55 -13.73 5.41
N GLY A 869 18.60 -12.80 5.26
CA GLY A 869 17.18 -13.11 5.17
C GLY A 869 16.38 -11.98 4.56
N SER A 870 15.31 -12.33 3.85
CA SER A 870 14.37 -11.37 3.27
C SER A 870 12.94 -11.89 3.31
N GLY A 871 11.97 -10.99 3.47
CA GLY A 871 10.55 -11.29 3.35
C GLY A 871 9.80 -10.15 2.65
N HIS A 872 8.75 -10.48 1.90
CA HIS A 872 7.92 -9.49 1.21
C HIS A 872 6.44 -9.76 1.47
N VAL A 873 5.70 -8.71 1.83
CA VAL A 873 4.25 -8.72 2.04
C VAL A 873 3.62 -7.82 0.98
N PRO A 874 2.83 -8.38 0.03
CA PRO A 874 2.32 -7.62 -1.10
C PRO A 874 1.09 -6.76 -0.77
N GLU A 875 0.32 -7.11 0.26
CA GLU A 875 -0.96 -6.48 0.62
C GLU A 875 -1.13 -6.37 2.15
N PRO A 876 -1.83 -5.36 2.69
CA PRO A 876 -2.49 -4.24 1.98
C PRO A 876 -1.51 -3.11 1.59
N VAL A 877 -0.27 -3.15 2.06
CA VAL A 877 0.80 -2.21 1.68
C VAL A 877 2.08 -3.00 1.43
N LYS A 878 2.64 -2.85 0.22
CA LYS A 878 3.91 -3.50 -0.17
C LYS A 878 5.00 -3.21 0.84
N THR A 879 5.44 -4.24 1.57
CA THR A 879 6.44 -4.11 2.62
C THR A 879 7.51 -5.17 2.46
N THR A 880 8.78 -4.77 2.43
CA THR A 880 9.93 -5.67 2.34
C THR A 880 10.79 -5.56 3.60
N TYR A 881 11.08 -6.72 4.19
CA TYR A 881 11.96 -6.89 5.34
C TYR A 881 13.28 -7.47 4.85
N LEU A 882 14.40 -6.84 5.19
CA LEU A 882 15.75 -7.25 4.83
C LEU A 882 16.59 -7.34 6.10
N ASN A 883 17.20 -8.50 6.33
CA ASN A 883 18.10 -8.72 7.46
C ASN A 883 19.52 -8.92 6.94
N HIS A 884 20.43 -8.04 7.36
CA HIS A 884 21.82 -8.07 6.95
C HIS A 884 22.72 -8.40 8.13
N SER A 885 23.72 -9.24 7.88
CA SER A 885 24.76 -9.58 8.85
C SER A 885 26.14 -9.31 8.26
N PHE A 886 27.08 -8.94 9.11
CA PHE A 886 28.49 -8.81 8.80
C PHE A 886 29.27 -10.12 9.02
N GLY A 887 28.58 -11.25 9.26
CA GLY A 887 29.22 -12.57 9.31
C GLY A 887 30.17 -12.76 10.49
N GLY A 888 29.99 -11.99 11.57
CA GLY A 888 30.81 -12.03 12.78
C GLY A 888 31.80 -10.86 12.91
N ASP A 889 31.95 -10.03 11.87
CA ASP A 889 32.64 -8.75 11.96
C ASP A 889 31.75 -7.69 12.62
N LEU A 890 32.36 -6.66 13.21
CA LEU A 890 31.66 -5.56 13.87
C LEU A 890 31.99 -4.24 13.20
N SER A 891 30.96 -3.40 13.02
CA SER A 891 31.13 -2.01 12.61
C SER A 891 30.84 -1.05 13.76
N LEU A 892 31.46 0.14 13.72
CA LEU A 892 31.24 1.25 14.65
C LEU A 892 30.57 2.45 13.98
N MET A 893 30.34 2.39 12.66
CA MET A 893 29.74 3.46 11.86
C MET A 893 28.65 2.89 10.96
N THR A 894 27.60 3.68 10.72
CA THR A 894 26.53 3.32 9.79
C THR A 894 26.84 3.80 8.38
N GLU A 895 26.84 2.91 7.39
CA GLU A 895 27.04 3.27 5.98
C GLU A 895 25.93 2.69 5.11
N PHE A 896 24.99 3.54 4.71
CA PHE A 896 23.88 3.19 3.81
C PHE A 896 23.97 3.97 2.52
N THR A 897 23.79 3.29 1.39
CA THR A 897 23.60 3.92 0.08
C THR A 897 22.26 3.49 -0.49
N LEU A 898 21.43 4.48 -0.81
CA LEU A 898 20.14 4.29 -1.44
C LEU A 898 20.31 4.36 -2.96
N VAL A 899 19.83 3.34 -3.67
CA VAL A 899 19.92 3.26 -5.13
C VAL A 899 18.51 3.13 -5.73
N GLY A 900 18.18 4.07 -6.61
CA GLY A 900 16.95 4.06 -7.41
C GLY A 900 17.23 3.83 -8.88
N SER A 901 16.35 3.09 -9.57
CA SER A 901 16.45 2.72 -10.98
C SER A 901 15.49 3.51 -11.89
N GLY A 902 14.54 4.27 -11.31
CA GLY A 902 13.53 5.04 -12.04
C GLY A 902 12.22 4.27 -12.23
N GLY A 903 11.08 4.97 -12.04
CA GLY A 903 9.73 4.41 -12.07
C GLY A 903 9.28 3.74 -10.76
N GLU A 904 10.14 3.69 -9.74
CA GLU A 904 9.83 3.13 -8.42
C GLU A 904 9.08 4.15 -7.55
N GLY A 905 8.05 3.71 -6.80
CA GLY A 905 7.41 4.50 -5.74
C GLY A 905 7.88 4.08 -4.35
N PHE A 906 8.30 5.00 -3.48
CA PHE A 906 8.84 4.73 -2.15
C PHE A 906 8.10 5.53 -1.08
N VAL A 907 7.59 4.86 -0.05
CA VAL A 907 6.87 5.52 1.06
C VAL A 907 7.82 5.82 2.20
N ARG A 908 8.54 4.81 2.70
CA ARG A 908 9.50 4.95 3.81
C ARG A 908 10.37 3.72 3.96
N ALA A 909 11.45 3.87 4.70
CA ALA A 909 12.20 2.80 5.29
C ALA A 909 12.57 3.10 6.74
N LYS A 910 12.82 2.03 7.50
CA LYS A 910 13.30 2.06 8.88
C LYS A 910 14.47 1.10 8.98
N ALA A 911 15.62 1.58 9.45
CA ALA A 911 16.78 0.75 9.73
C ALA A 911 17.04 0.69 11.24
N GLU A 912 17.23 -0.52 11.76
CA GLU A 912 17.51 -0.80 13.16
C GLU A 912 18.83 -1.56 13.26
N LEU A 913 19.79 -1.03 14.02
CA LEU A 913 21.10 -1.66 14.20
C LEU A 913 21.01 -2.83 15.19
N ASP A 914 21.60 -3.97 14.83
CA ASP A 914 21.77 -5.10 15.74
C ASP A 914 22.98 -4.84 16.66
N CYS A 915 22.81 -3.94 17.64
CA CYS A 915 23.89 -3.58 18.55
C CYS A 915 24.27 -4.75 19.46
N VAL A 916 25.57 -4.89 19.72
CA VAL A 916 26.12 -5.91 20.60
C VAL A 916 27.05 -5.34 21.66
N VAL A 917 27.11 -6.02 22.80
CA VAL A 917 27.98 -5.70 23.94
C VAL A 917 28.95 -6.85 24.25
N PRO A 918 30.21 -6.55 24.58
CA PRO A 918 31.20 -7.56 24.94
C PRO A 918 31.15 -7.90 26.44
N PRO A 919 31.76 -9.03 26.87
CA PRO A 919 31.85 -9.39 28.27
C PRO A 919 32.67 -8.40 29.09
N GLN A 920 32.31 -8.27 30.36
CA GLN A 920 32.95 -7.33 31.30
C GLN A 920 33.85 -8.06 32.31
N SER A 921 35.07 -7.53 32.48
CA SER A 921 36.06 -7.95 33.47
C SER A 921 36.29 -9.47 33.55
N PRO A 922 36.59 -10.15 32.41
CA PRO A 922 36.87 -11.57 32.44
C PRO A 922 38.11 -11.92 33.28
N ASN A 923 37.99 -13.01 34.03
CA ASN A 923 39.06 -13.61 34.82
C ASN A 923 39.03 -15.13 34.63
N VAL A 924 40.19 -15.72 34.35
CA VAL A 924 40.35 -17.17 34.18
C VAL A 924 41.41 -17.69 35.14
N ALA A 925 41.08 -18.75 35.87
CA ALA A 925 41.97 -19.43 36.79
C ALA A 925 41.95 -20.95 36.58
N ILE A 926 43.02 -21.64 36.96
CA ILE A 926 43.19 -23.10 36.80
C ILE A 926 43.46 -23.79 38.14
N GLY A 927 42.98 -25.02 38.27
CA GLY A 927 43.22 -25.90 39.42
C GLY A 927 42.38 -25.57 40.65
N TRP A 928 42.25 -26.55 41.56
CA TRP A 928 41.50 -26.41 42.82
C TRP A 928 42.05 -25.32 43.76
N ASN A 929 43.27 -24.84 43.53
CA ASN A 929 43.90 -23.74 44.24
C ASN A 929 43.69 -22.36 43.56
N ASN A 930 42.86 -22.26 42.51
CA ASN A 930 42.50 -21.01 41.82
C ASN A 930 43.72 -20.19 41.33
N VAL A 931 44.65 -20.81 40.61
CA VAL A 931 45.80 -20.07 40.04
C VAL A 931 45.30 -19.19 38.89
N SER A 932 45.27 -17.86 39.07
CA SER A 932 44.86 -16.92 38.03
C SER A 932 45.86 -16.91 36.87
N VAL A 933 45.36 -17.07 35.65
CA VAL A 933 46.15 -17.10 34.40
C VAL A 933 45.79 -15.97 33.44
N MET A 934 44.61 -15.39 33.58
CA MET A 934 44.16 -14.22 32.81
C MET A 934 43.33 -13.31 33.71
N MET A 935 43.59 -12.01 33.64
CA MET A 935 42.77 -10.96 34.25
C MET A 935 42.63 -9.80 33.27
N TRP A 936 41.42 -9.25 33.15
CA TRP A 936 41.11 -8.07 32.34
C TRP A 936 40.51 -6.97 33.22
N PRO A 937 40.80 -5.67 32.98
CA PRO A 937 41.57 -5.12 31.86
C PRO A 937 43.07 -4.98 32.11
N PRO A 938 43.90 -4.94 31.05
CA PRO A 938 45.24 -4.37 31.10
C PRO A 938 45.21 -2.90 31.53
N THR A 939 46.34 -2.38 32.01
CA THR A 939 46.46 -0.97 32.44
C THR A 939 46.06 0.00 31.32
N ASP A 940 45.29 1.04 31.68
CA ASP A 940 44.77 2.09 30.80
C ASP A 940 43.85 1.61 29.65
N MET A 941 43.23 0.44 29.80
CA MET A 941 42.17 -0.07 28.91
C MET A 941 40.85 -0.19 29.66
N SER A 942 39.74 -0.06 28.92
CA SER A 942 38.41 -0.25 29.50
C SER A 942 38.17 -1.68 29.97
N ASN A 943 37.28 -1.86 30.95
CA ASN A 943 36.96 -3.16 31.54
C ASN A 943 36.13 -4.10 30.64
N ARG A 944 35.86 -3.71 29.39
CA ARG A 944 35.12 -4.48 28.38
C ARG A 944 36.12 -5.24 27.51
N PHE A 945 35.99 -6.55 27.40
CA PHE A 945 36.96 -7.38 26.68
C PHE A 945 36.64 -7.43 25.19
N GLY A 946 37.47 -6.80 24.36
CA GLY A 946 37.26 -6.67 22.91
C GLY A 946 36.88 -5.26 22.44
N LEU A 947 36.36 -4.42 23.35
CA LEU A 947 36.01 -3.02 23.10
C LEU A 947 36.75 -2.13 24.09
N ASN A 948 37.56 -1.19 23.60
CA ASN A 948 38.13 -0.14 24.43
C ASN A 948 37.36 1.17 24.22
N THR A 949 36.70 1.65 25.27
CA THR A 949 36.02 2.95 25.30
C THR A 949 36.82 4.03 26.04
N GLN A 950 38.06 3.72 26.47
CA GLN A 950 38.89 4.62 27.26
C GLN A 950 40.04 5.21 26.46
N ILE A 951 40.16 6.54 26.52
CA ILE A 951 41.34 7.27 26.09
C ILE A 951 42.32 7.34 27.28
N ALA A 952 43.54 6.86 27.07
CA ALA A 952 44.55 6.69 28.11
C ALA A 952 45.27 8.00 28.45
N LEU A 953 45.52 8.84 27.44
CA LEU A 953 46.17 10.13 27.60
C LEU A 953 45.61 11.12 26.58
N VAL A 954 45.38 12.36 27.01
CA VAL A 954 45.08 13.49 26.14
C VAL A 954 46.16 14.53 26.34
N GLU A 955 46.80 14.95 25.26
CA GLU A 955 47.86 15.95 25.27
C GLU A 955 47.45 17.16 24.42
N HIS A 956 47.44 18.35 25.01
CA HIS A 956 47.12 19.60 24.32
C HIS A 956 48.38 20.47 24.27
N ASP A 957 48.91 20.68 23.06
CA ASP A 957 50.11 21.50 22.81
C ASP A 957 51.29 21.15 23.75
N GLY A 958 51.60 19.86 23.89
CA GLY A 958 52.70 19.39 24.73
C GLY A 958 52.35 19.16 26.21
N ASN A 959 51.11 19.44 26.65
CA ASN A 959 50.70 19.34 28.05
C ASN A 959 49.61 18.28 28.26
N ASN A 960 49.82 17.39 29.23
CA ASN A 960 48.85 16.36 29.60
C ASN A 960 47.61 16.96 30.26
N LEU A 961 46.43 16.63 29.73
CA LEU A 961 45.13 16.95 30.31
C LEU A 961 44.61 15.76 31.12
N THR A 962 44.08 16.02 32.32
CA THR A 962 43.39 15.00 33.12
C THR A 962 41.96 14.83 32.62
N TRP A 963 41.68 13.70 31.97
CA TRP A 963 40.33 13.30 31.61
C TRP A 963 39.96 12.01 32.33
N SER A 964 39.09 12.11 33.33
CA SER A 964 38.56 10.94 34.02
C SER A 964 37.39 10.35 33.22
N PRO A 965 37.33 9.02 33.00
CA PRO A 965 36.18 8.36 32.38
C PRO A 965 34.89 8.49 33.21
N MET A 966 35.00 8.88 34.49
CA MET A 966 33.86 9.04 35.41
C MET A 966 33.41 10.50 35.58
N SER A 967 33.96 11.43 34.79
CA SER A 967 33.59 12.85 34.81
C SER A 967 33.13 13.29 33.43
N SER A 968 32.41 14.40 33.37
CA SER A 968 32.00 14.99 32.10
C SER A 968 33.20 15.28 31.18
N ALA A 969 33.04 15.04 29.88
CA ALA A 969 34.01 15.32 28.85
C ALA A 969 34.40 16.81 28.86
N PRO A 970 35.69 17.15 28.99
CA PRO A 970 36.11 18.53 29.08
C PRO A 970 35.94 19.25 27.73
N SER A 971 35.57 20.53 27.78
CA SER A 971 35.63 21.44 26.63
C SER A 971 37.04 21.99 26.49
N ILE A 972 37.72 21.68 25.40
CA ILE A 972 39.12 22.03 25.16
C ILE A 972 39.17 23.19 24.15
N ALA A 973 39.57 24.37 24.63
CA ALA A 973 39.72 25.54 23.77
C ALA A 973 40.97 25.43 22.90
N MET A 974 40.79 25.31 21.59
CA MET A 974 41.86 25.19 20.59
C MET A 974 42.03 26.50 19.81
N ASN A 975 43.27 26.94 19.64
CA ASN A 975 43.59 28.15 18.87
C ASN A 975 44.95 28.03 18.18
N ASN A 976 44.97 27.57 16.92
CA ASN A 976 46.21 27.18 16.24
C ASN A 976 47.03 26.16 17.04
N THR A 977 46.35 25.20 17.67
CA THR A 977 46.94 24.18 18.55
C THR A 977 46.58 22.79 18.07
N THR A 978 47.37 21.80 18.51
CA THR A 978 47.13 20.37 18.27
C THR A 978 46.69 19.68 19.55
N LEU A 979 45.78 18.71 19.41
CA LEU A 979 45.28 17.84 20.46
C LEU A 979 45.57 16.38 20.07
N ASP A 980 46.40 15.69 20.85
CA ASP A 980 46.77 14.30 20.62
C ASP A 980 46.05 13.38 21.62
N LEU A 981 45.31 12.41 21.09
CA LEU A 981 44.52 11.43 21.84
C LEU A 981 45.23 10.08 21.77
N THR A 982 45.72 9.60 22.92
CA THR A 982 46.37 8.28 23.01
C THR A 982 45.44 7.27 23.64
N TYR A 983 45.22 6.14 22.98
CA TYR A 983 44.50 4.98 23.53
C TYR A 983 45.39 3.73 23.50
N ARG A 984 45.04 2.72 24.30
CA ARG A 984 45.75 1.44 24.33
C ARG A 984 45.05 0.40 23.46
N SER A 985 45.84 -0.43 22.78
CA SER A 985 45.38 -1.59 22.02
C SER A 985 46.29 -2.80 22.30
N LEU A 986 45.76 -4.01 22.11
CA LEU A 986 46.53 -5.25 22.09
C LEU A 986 46.55 -5.79 20.66
N ASP A 987 47.76 -5.99 20.12
CA ASP A 987 47.97 -6.45 18.76
C ASP A 987 49.09 -7.51 18.71
N ARG A 988 49.03 -8.46 17.77
CA ARG A 988 50.10 -9.45 17.55
C ARG A 988 51.40 -8.78 17.08
N PHE A 989 51.32 -7.63 16.42
CA PHE A 989 52.47 -6.94 15.82
C PHE A 989 52.82 -5.64 16.56
N ALA A 990 54.12 -5.44 16.82
CA ALA A 990 54.62 -4.23 17.47
C ALA A 990 54.36 -2.92 16.70
N GLN A 991 54.13 -3.01 15.38
CA GLN A 991 53.81 -1.86 14.52
C GLN A 991 52.30 -1.70 14.27
N GLY A 992 51.47 -2.49 14.95
CA GLY A 992 50.04 -2.59 14.67
C GLY A 992 49.75 -3.38 13.40
N SER A 993 48.55 -3.94 13.34
CA SER A 993 47.99 -4.59 12.17
C SER A 993 47.24 -3.58 11.30
N SER A 994 47.27 -3.81 9.99
CA SER A 994 46.42 -3.07 9.04
C SER A 994 45.01 -3.67 8.94
N LEU A 995 44.66 -4.61 9.83
CA LEU A 995 43.42 -5.38 9.82
C LEU A 995 42.52 -4.91 10.96
N GLY A 996 41.21 -4.92 10.72
CA GLY A 996 40.19 -4.49 11.69
C GLY A 996 39.79 -3.00 11.56
N PRO A 997 38.61 -2.63 12.08
CA PRO A 997 38.08 -1.28 11.99
C PRO A 997 38.91 -0.30 12.83
N GLY A 998 39.08 0.93 12.33
CA GLY A 998 39.73 1.98 13.11
C GLY A 998 38.87 2.51 14.25
N PRO A 999 39.48 3.25 15.20
CA PRO A 999 38.74 3.85 16.30
C PRO A 999 37.72 4.85 15.77
N ALA A 1000 36.52 4.85 16.36
CA ALA A 1000 35.44 5.76 16.05
C ALA A 1000 35.22 6.74 17.19
N MET A 1001 34.93 8.01 16.89
CA MET A 1001 34.59 9.03 17.90
C MET A 1001 33.75 10.16 17.32
N THR A 1002 32.97 10.80 18.20
CA THR A 1002 32.19 12.00 17.88
C THR A 1002 32.92 13.22 18.42
N LEU A 1003 33.06 14.24 17.57
CA LEU A 1003 33.71 15.51 17.87
C LEU A 1003 32.67 16.62 17.78
N MET A 1004 32.41 17.27 18.89
CA MET A 1004 31.61 18.49 18.94
C MET A 1004 32.57 19.67 18.89
N LEU A 1005 32.50 20.44 17.82
CA LEU A 1005 33.32 21.62 17.59
C LEU A 1005 32.43 22.84 17.71
N ASP A 1006 32.70 23.72 18.67
CA ASP A 1006 31.96 24.96 18.88
C ASP A 1006 32.86 26.17 18.58
N ASN A 1007 32.27 27.34 18.42
CA ASN A 1007 32.98 28.61 18.21
C ASN A 1007 33.90 28.62 16.95
N LEU A 1008 33.56 27.83 15.93
CA LEU A 1008 34.26 27.82 14.65
C LEU A 1008 33.96 29.09 13.86
N THR A 1009 34.99 29.60 13.18
CA THR A 1009 34.87 30.73 12.25
C THR A 1009 34.90 30.22 10.81
N ASN A 1010 34.42 31.02 9.84
CA ASN A 1010 34.50 30.66 8.42
C ASN A 1010 35.94 30.47 7.89
N THR A 1011 36.96 30.87 8.67
CA THR A 1011 38.38 30.71 8.36
C THR A 1011 39.04 29.58 9.16
N SER A 1012 38.30 28.89 10.02
CA SER A 1012 38.85 27.79 10.82
C SER A 1012 38.99 26.53 9.94
N GLU A 1013 40.15 25.89 9.95
CA GLU A 1013 40.40 24.59 9.32
C GLU A 1013 40.62 23.54 10.42
N VAL A 1014 39.94 22.41 10.31
CA VAL A 1014 40.08 21.29 11.25
C VAL A 1014 40.63 20.09 10.51
N ARG A 1015 41.77 19.55 10.98
CA ARG A 1015 42.42 18.37 10.41
C ARG A 1015 42.48 17.24 11.43
N LEU A 1016 42.11 16.03 11.01
CA LEU A 1016 42.24 14.80 11.80
C LEU A 1016 43.28 13.91 11.13
N ASN A 1017 44.37 13.60 11.84
CA ASN A 1017 45.54 12.90 11.33
C ASN A 1017 46.05 13.51 10.00
N GLY A 1018 46.02 14.84 9.89
CA GLY A 1018 46.40 15.58 8.69
C GLY A 1018 45.32 15.70 7.59
N VAL A 1019 44.16 15.04 7.73
CA VAL A 1019 43.06 15.09 6.76
C VAL A 1019 42.08 16.21 7.11
N LEU A 1020 41.92 17.16 6.19
CA LEU A 1020 41.00 18.30 6.32
C LEU A 1020 39.53 17.84 6.36
N GLN A 1021 38.79 18.32 7.36
CA GLN A 1021 37.37 18.05 7.56
C GLN A 1021 36.50 19.18 7.02
N THR A 1022 35.35 18.83 6.45
CA THR A 1022 34.35 19.80 6.00
C THR A 1022 33.60 20.36 7.20
N THR A 1023 33.70 21.67 7.44
CA THR A 1023 33.06 22.36 8.58
C THR A 1023 32.42 23.68 8.14
N SER A 1024 31.50 24.18 8.94
CA SER A 1024 30.87 25.51 8.80
C SER A 1024 31.11 26.35 10.05
N ALA A 1025 30.91 27.67 9.97
CA ALA A 1025 30.98 28.53 11.15
C ALA A 1025 29.87 28.20 12.16
N GLY A 1026 30.19 28.37 13.44
CA GLY A 1026 29.31 28.02 14.56
C GLY A 1026 29.66 26.67 15.17
N MET A 1027 28.62 25.93 15.57
CA MET A 1027 28.75 24.61 16.18
C MET A 1027 28.52 23.51 15.14
N VAL A 1028 29.42 22.53 15.11
CA VAL A 1028 29.43 21.42 14.16
C VAL A 1028 29.70 20.12 14.91
N VAL A 1029 28.93 19.07 14.59
CA VAL A 1029 29.21 17.71 15.04
C VAL A 1029 29.86 16.95 13.90
N LEU A 1030 31.04 16.39 14.14
CA LEU A 1030 31.77 15.53 13.21
C LEU A 1030 31.87 14.11 13.75
N HIS A 1031 31.73 13.13 12.86
CA HIS A 1031 31.97 11.73 13.16
C HIS A 1031 33.24 11.27 12.45
N TYR A 1032 34.16 10.68 13.19
CA TYR A 1032 35.44 10.25 12.67
C TYR A 1032 35.64 8.76 12.90
N GLN A 1033 36.10 8.06 11.87
CA GLN A 1033 36.62 6.70 11.96
C GLN A 1033 38.05 6.66 11.41
N GLY A 1034 38.97 6.08 12.17
CA GLY A 1034 40.34 5.87 11.74
C GLY A 1034 40.46 4.85 10.60
N ALA A 1035 41.54 4.96 9.80
CA ALA A 1035 41.78 4.07 8.67
C ALA A 1035 42.23 2.65 9.06
N SER A 1036 42.71 2.46 10.28
CA SER A 1036 43.14 1.16 10.84
C SER A 1036 42.95 1.15 12.36
N SER A 1037 42.98 -0.03 12.98
CA SER A 1037 42.84 -0.19 14.44
C SER A 1037 43.86 0.61 15.26
N CYS A 1038 45.03 0.92 14.69
CA CYS A 1038 46.05 1.78 15.29
C CYS A 1038 46.72 2.65 14.21
N PRO A 1039 46.16 3.83 13.87
CA PRO A 1039 46.65 4.63 12.74
C PRO A 1039 48.08 5.15 12.92
N SER A 1040 48.47 5.45 14.16
CA SER A 1040 49.82 5.89 14.52
C SER A 1040 50.24 5.24 15.84
N VAL A 1041 51.35 4.49 15.82
CA VAL A 1041 51.92 3.83 17.00
C VAL A 1041 52.95 4.74 17.64
N ALA A 1042 52.65 5.29 18.82
CA ALA A 1042 53.59 6.10 19.60
C ALA A 1042 54.59 5.24 20.39
N SER A 1043 54.16 4.08 20.91
CA SER A 1043 55.06 3.11 21.56
C SER A 1043 54.47 1.70 21.57
N SER A 1044 55.32 0.68 21.70
CA SER A 1044 54.94 -0.73 21.70
C SER A 1044 55.82 -1.55 22.65
N HIS A 1045 55.23 -2.40 23.49
CA HIS A 1045 55.98 -3.32 24.35
C HIS A 1045 55.31 -4.70 24.39
N ALA A 1046 56.08 -5.78 24.54
CA ALA A 1046 55.51 -7.12 24.68
C ALA A 1046 54.74 -7.24 26.00
N HIS A 1047 53.49 -7.72 25.94
CA HIS A 1047 52.67 -7.92 27.13
C HIS A 1047 53.14 -9.16 27.90
N SER A 1048 53.12 -9.12 29.23
CA SER A 1048 53.58 -10.21 30.10
C SER A 1048 52.67 -11.45 30.03
N THR A 1049 51.36 -11.25 30.13
CA THR A 1049 50.35 -12.32 30.13
C THR A 1049 49.87 -12.71 28.72
N PHE A 1050 49.40 -11.74 27.93
CA PHE A 1050 48.93 -11.98 26.57
C PHE A 1050 50.09 -12.18 25.59
N ASN A 1051 49.94 -13.09 24.64
CA ASN A 1051 50.86 -13.32 23.53
C ASN A 1051 50.74 -12.23 22.45
N ALA A 1052 50.83 -10.97 22.88
CA ALA A 1052 50.60 -9.78 22.08
C ALA A 1052 51.54 -8.64 22.53
N HIS A 1053 51.60 -7.58 21.72
CA HIS A 1053 52.16 -6.29 22.06
C HIS A 1053 51.05 -5.35 22.56
N GLN A 1054 51.32 -4.65 23.66
CA GLN A 1054 50.50 -3.52 24.09
C GLN A 1054 51.01 -2.27 23.39
N LEU A 1055 50.14 -1.65 22.58
CA LEU A 1055 50.42 -0.48 21.77
C LEU A 1055 49.84 0.78 22.42
N ALA A 1056 50.53 1.91 22.26
CA ALA A 1056 50.00 3.24 22.47
C ALA A 1056 49.67 3.85 21.09
N CYS A 1057 48.40 3.98 20.78
CA CYS A 1057 47.92 4.47 19.49
C CYS A 1057 47.48 5.93 19.61
N THR A 1058 47.94 6.80 18.73
CA THR A 1058 47.66 8.25 18.77
C THR A 1058 46.76 8.71 17.62
N LEU A 1059 45.78 9.55 17.92
CA LEU A 1059 45.02 10.33 16.95
C LEU A 1059 45.31 11.80 17.17
N SER A 1060 45.66 12.53 16.13
CA SER A 1060 45.99 13.96 16.20
C SER A 1060 44.89 14.81 15.59
N LEU A 1061 44.36 15.76 16.36
CA LEU A 1061 43.41 16.76 15.91
C LEU A 1061 44.13 18.12 15.87
N GLU A 1062 44.19 18.74 14.70
CA GLU A 1062 44.77 20.06 14.49
C GLU A 1062 43.65 21.05 14.15
N VAL A 1063 43.61 22.17 14.87
CA VAL A 1063 42.70 23.29 14.56
C VAL A 1063 43.53 24.51 14.20
N GLN A 1064 43.45 24.93 12.93
CA GLN A 1064 43.97 26.22 12.48
C GLN A 1064 42.83 27.23 12.51
N GLY A 1065 42.93 28.26 13.34
CA GLY A 1065 41.80 29.10 13.77
C GLY A 1065 41.38 28.78 15.20
N ARG A 1066 40.15 29.16 15.56
CA ARG A 1066 39.58 28.89 16.89
C ARG A 1066 38.47 27.85 16.81
N ALA A 1067 38.44 26.98 17.82
CA ALA A 1067 37.33 26.07 18.09
C ALA A 1067 37.39 25.58 19.55
N ASP A 1068 36.24 25.36 20.18
CA ASP A 1068 36.13 24.63 21.44
C ASP A 1068 35.75 23.18 21.13
N VAL A 1069 36.59 22.23 21.51
CA VAL A 1069 36.46 20.82 21.13
C VAL A 1069 36.01 19.97 22.31
N ARG A 1070 34.98 19.15 22.09
CA ARG A 1070 34.59 18.06 22.98
C ARG A 1070 34.57 16.74 22.23
N ILE A 1071 35.02 15.67 22.90
CA ILE A 1071 35.08 14.32 22.36
C ILE A 1071 34.11 13.44 23.15
N SER A 1072 33.27 12.69 22.43
CA SER A 1072 32.33 11.72 23.00
C SER A 1072 32.28 10.43 22.16
N ASN A 1073 31.67 9.39 22.72
CA ASN A 1073 31.46 8.09 22.06
C ASN A 1073 32.74 7.48 21.46
N PHE A 1074 33.88 7.62 22.14
CA PHE A 1074 35.12 6.98 21.69
C PHE A 1074 34.99 5.46 21.82
N MET A 1075 35.19 4.75 20.71
CA MET A 1075 35.15 3.29 20.65
C MET A 1075 36.29 2.77 19.79
N HIS A 1076 36.99 1.76 20.30
CA HIS A 1076 38.05 1.05 19.61
C HIS A 1076 37.85 -0.45 19.75
N LEU A 1077 37.80 -1.17 18.62
CA LEU A 1077 37.73 -2.63 18.61
C LEU A 1077 39.15 -3.21 18.51
N LEU A 1078 39.41 -4.27 19.27
CA LEU A 1078 40.67 -5.00 19.14
C LEU A 1078 40.80 -5.57 17.71
N PRO A 1079 41.98 -5.49 17.10
CA PRO A 1079 42.20 -5.96 15.73
C PRO A 1079 42.07 -7.49 15.59
N ASP A 1080 42.27 -8.22 16.69
CA ASP A 1080 42.05 -9.65 16.78
C ASP A 1080 41.10 -9.96 17.94
N SER A 1081 39.99 -10.65 17.66
CA SER A 1081 39.03 -11.06 18.68
C SER A 1081 39.56 -12.24 19.51
N LEU A 1082 40.47 -13.05 18.96
CA LEU A 1082 41.12 -14.14 19.67
C LEU A 1082 42.37 -13.63 20.39
N GLN A 1083 42.36 -13.70 21.71
CA GLN A 1083 43.50 -13.34 22.54
C GLN A 1083 44.17 -14.60 23.09
N GLU A 1084 45.40 -14.83 22.66
CA GLU A 1084 46.25 -15.91 23.15
C GLU A 1084 46.90 -15.48 24.48
N VAL A 1085 46.78 -16.29 25.51
CA VAL A 1085 47.30 -16.06 26.86
C VAL A 1085 48.36 -17.11 27.16
N ARG A 1086 49.55 -16.66 27.59
CA ARG A 1086 50.65 -17.56 27.94
C ARG A 1086 50.37 -18.18 29.31
N VAL A 1087 50.36 -19.51 29.39
CA VAL A 1087 50.20 -20.24 30.65
C VAL A 1087 51.52 -20.92 31.01
N GLY A 1088 52.19 -20.41 32.05
CA GLY A 1088 53.48 -20.93 32.50
C GLY A 1088 53.38 -22.36 33.04
N SER A 1089 54.44 -23.14 32.87
CA SER A 1089 54.55 -24.50 33.42
C SER A 1089 54.42 -24.51 34.95
N ASP A 1090 54.93 -23.49 35.64
CA ASP A 1090 54.81 -23.36 37.11
C ASP A 1090 53.34 -23.26 37.56
N ALA A 1091 52.52 -22.46 36.86
CA ALA A 1091 51.10 -22.30 37.17
C ALA A 1091 50.33 -23.60 36.95
N LEU A 1092 50.57 -24.27 35.81
CA LEU A 1092 49.96 -25.56 35.46
C LEU A 1092 50.36 -26.68 36.44
N ASN A 1093 51.64 -26.75 36.83
CA ASN A 1093 52.14 -27.76 37.75
C ASN A 1093 51.69 -27.49 39.20
N SER A 1094 51.52 -26.22 39.60
CA SER A 1094 50.89 -25.87 40.86
C SER A 1094 49.41 -26.30 40.91
N ALA A 1095 48.66 -26.03 39.84
CA ALA A 1095 47.28 -26.49 39.68
C ALA A 1095 47.15 -28.02 39.66
N LYS A 1096 48.09 -28.72 39.01
CA LYS A 1096 48.20 -30.19 39.04
C LYS A 1096 48.41 -30.70 40.46
N GLN A 1097 49.34 -30.09 41.22
CA GLN A 1097 49.64 -30.48 42.60
C GLN A 1097 48.42 -30.35 43.51
N ALA A 1098 47.60 -29.32 43.32
CA ALA A 1098 46.34 -29.16 44.06
C ALA A 1098 45.31 -30.26 43.75
N SER A 1099 45.50 -31.00 42.65
CA SER A 1099 44.61 -32.07 42.19
C SER A 1099 45.15 -33.48 42.52
N THR A 1100 46.34 -33.61 43.13
CA THR A 1100 46.94 -34.92 43.43
C THR A 1100 46.26 -35.63 44.59
N GLY A 1101 45.77 -36.84 44.36
CA GLY A 1101 45.33 -37.79 45.39
C GLY A 1101 46.38 -38.86 45.71
N SER A 1102 45.98 -39.92 46.41
CA SER A 1102 46.86 -41.04 46.78
C SER A 1102 47.08 -42.08 45.68
N ASP A 1103 46.25 -42.08 44.62
CA ASP A 1103 46.36 -43.03 43.51
C ASP A 1103 47.27 -42.50 42.39
N MET A 1104 48.46 -43.11 42.28
CA MET A 1104 49.46 -42.75 41.28
C MET A 1104 49.14 -43.25 39.86
N ARG A 1105 48.05 -44.01 39.68
CA ARG A 1105 47.56 -44.46 38.36
C ARG A 1105 46.41 -43.60 37.83
N ALA A 1106 45.97 -42.61 38.60
CA ALA A 1106 44.85 -41.75 38.24
C ALA A 1106 45.21 -40.79 37.09
N VAL A 1107 44.21 -40.48 36.28
CA VAL A 1107 44.20 -39.27 35.44
C VAL A 1107 43.66 -38.15 36.32
N LEU A 1108 44.48 -37.12 36.54
CA LEU A 1108 44.12 -35.98 37.37
C LEU A 1108 43.29 -35.00 36.55
N ASP A 1109 42.15 -34.60 37.09
CA ASP A 1109 41.34 -33.53 36.52
C ASP A 1109 41.76 -32.18 37.10
N ILE A 1110 42.08 -31.24 36.22
CA ILE A 1110 42.45 -29.87 36.57
C ILE A 1110 41.28 -28.97 36.16
N PRO A 1111 40.48 -28.48 37.13
CA PRO A 1111 39.34 -27.66 36.81
C PRO A 1111 39.76 -26.30 36.24
N LEU A 1112 38.93 -25.78 35.33
CA LEU A 1112 39.03 -24.42 34.80
C LEU A 1112 37.95 -23.56 35.45
N HIS A 1113 38.34 -22.44 36.04
CA HIS A 1113 37.44 -21.45 36.62
C HIS A 1113 37.32 -20.25 35.69
N VAL A 1114 36.11 -19.98 35.22
CA VAL A 1114 35.81 -18.85 34.32
C VAL A 1114 34.85 -17.91 35.02
N GLN A 1115 35.22 -16.64 35.11
CA GLN A 1115 34.43 -15.59 35.74
C GLN A 1115 34.32 -14.36 34.84
N THR A 1116 33.11 -13.82 34.71
CA THR A 1116 32.83 -12.51 34.10
C THR A 1116 31.84 -11.76 34.97
N ALA A 1117 31.94 -10.43 35.00
CA ALA A 1117 30.92 -9.61 35.65
C ALA A 1117 29.62 -9.60 34.82
N GLU A 1118 29.76 -9.60 33.49
CA GLU A 1118 28.69 -9.60 32.50
C GLU A 1118 29.15 -10.32 31.24
N GLY A 1119 28.25 -10.98 30.51
CA GLY A 1119 28.51 -11.63 29.23
C GLY A 1119 29.29 -12.95 29.33
N GLY A 1120 29.57 -13.57 28.19
CA GLY A 1120 30.22 -14.88 28.08
C GLY A 1120 31.59 -14.86 27.39
N LEU A 1121 32.30 -15.99 27.44
CA LEU A 1121 33.60 -16.18 26.80
C LEU A 1121 33.65 -17.53 26.10
N ARG A 1122 34.37 -17.59 24.98
CA ARG A 1122 34.87 -18.85 24.44
C ARG A 1122 36.30 -19.04 24.90
N VAL A 1123 36.59 -20.19 25.51
CA VAL A 1123 37.91 -20.49 26.07
C VAL A 1123 38.39 -21.84 25.54
N GLY A 1124 39.56 -21.84 24.89
CA GLY A 1124 40.32 -23.04 24.55
C GLY A 1124 41.56 -23.13 25.42
N LEU A 1125 41.93 -24.33 25.87
CA LEU A 1125 43.15 -24.56 26.64
C LEU A 1125 43.96 -25.65 25.95
N ASN A 1126 45.20 -25.32 25.62
CA ASN A 1126 46.17 -26.24 25.05
C ASN A 1126 47.38 -26.34 25.98
N THR A 1127 47.86 -27.55 26.22
CA THR A 1127 48.98 -27.79 27.13
C THR A 1127 49.89 -28.86 26.57
N THR A 1128 51.19 -28.70 26.76
CA THR A 1128 52.18 -29.73 26.44
C THR A 1128 52.63 -30.41 27.74
N THR A 1129 52.60 -31.74 27.73
CA THR A 1129 53.01 -32.56 28.86
C THR A 1129 54.20 -33.44 28.50
N LEU A 1130 55.05 -33.72 29.49
CA LEU A 1130 56.19 -34.62 29.38
C LEU A 1130 56.08 -35.70 30.46
N PRO A 1131 56.44 -36.96 30.16
CA PRO A 1131 56.48 -38.01 31.17
C PRO A 1131 57.57 -37.71 32.21
N VAL A 1132 57.20 -37.74 33.49
CA VAL A 1132 58.11 -37.60 34.64
C VAL A 1132 58.78 -38.95 34.94
N MET A 1133 58.09 -40.05 34.62
CA MET A 1133 58.57 -41.40 34.84
C MET A 1133 58.10 -42.32 33.72
N VAL A 1134 59.04 -42.97 33.04
CA VAL A 1134 58.79 -44.06 32.10
C VAL A 1134 59.14 -45.36 32.79
N GLU A 1135 58.15 -46.21 33.02
CA GLU A 1135 58.35 -47.53 33.60
C GLU A 1135 58.05 -48.57 32.52
N THR A 1136 58.99 -49.46 32.25
CA THR A 1136 58.75 -50.68 31.48
C THR A 1136 59.05 -51.87 32.36
N VAL A 1137 58.23 -52.91 32.25
CA VAL A 1137 58.52 -54.21 32.84
C VAL A 1137 58.89 -55.10 31.66
N ASP A 1138 60.07 -55.68 31.69
CA ASP A 1138 60.40 -56.70 30.69
C ASP A 1138 59.41 -57.85 30.84
N ASP A 1139 59.01 -58.43 29.71
CA ASP A 1139 58.15 -59.61 29.73
C ASP A 1139 58.81 -60.68 30.61
N PRO A 1140 58.08 -61.23 31.61
CA PRO A 1140 58.64 -62.26 32.45
C PRO A 1140 58.98 -63.46 31.58
N ASN A 1141 60.14 -64.08 31.82
CA ASN A 1141 60.57 -65.28 31.10
C ASN A 1141 59.54 -66.43 31.18
N TYR A 1142 58.59 -66.37 32.11
CA TYR A 1142 57.55 -67.37 32.32
C TYR A 1142 56.19 -66.71 32.57
N ALA A 1143 55.19 -67.06 31.76
CA ALA A 1143 53.79 -66.62 31.97
C ALA A 1143 53.07 -67.38 33.10
N ARG A 1144 53.70 -68.44 33.65
CA ARG A 1144 53.16 -69.32 34.71
C ARG A 1144 54.33 -69.87 35.53
N TRP A 1145 54.19 -69.95 36.84
CA TRP A 1145 55.21 -70.50 37.75
C TRP A 1145 54.55 -71.34 38.85
N LEU A 1146 55.33 -72.25 39.44
CA LEU A 1146 54.89 -73.10 40.54
C LEU A 1146 54.99 -72.37 41.89
N PRO A 1147 54.22 -72.78 42.92
CA PRO A 1147 54.42 -72.29 44.29
C PRO A 1147 55.88 -72.49 44.71
N GLU A 1148 56.46 -71.48 45.39
CA GLU A 1148 57.87 -71.42 45.82
C GLU A 1148 58.92 -71.28 44.70
N GLN A 1149 58.50 -71.18 43.43
CA GLN A 1149 59.41 -70.85 42.34
C GLN A 1149 59.81 -69.36 42.40
N THR A 1150 61.11 -69.09 42.45
CA THR A 1150 61.62 -67.71 42.35
C THR A 1150 61.41 -67.21 40.91
N VAL A 1151 60.59 -66.18 40.74
CA VAL A 1151 60.40 -65.48 39.47
C VAL A 1151 61.00 -64.10 39.59
N SER A 1152 61.87 -63.76 38.63
CA SER A 1152 62.48 -62.43 38.55
C SER A 1152 61.72 -61.61 37.52
N PHE A 1153 61.32 -60.40 37.91
CA PHE A 1153 60.82 -59.38 37.01
C PHE A 1153 61.92 -58.33 36.87
N THR A 1154 62.27 -58.00 35.63
CA THR A 1154 63.14 -56.85 35.37
C THR A 1154 62.23 -55.69 35.06
N THR A 1155 62.46 -54.58 35.76
CA THR A 1155 61.75 -53.33 35.55
C THR A 1155 62.78 -52.28 35.19
N HIS A 1156 62.55 -51.54 34.12
CA HIS A 1156 63.33 -50.37 33.76
C HIS A 1156 62.54 -49.14 34.16
N HIS A 1157 63.13 -48.35 35.04
CA HIS A 1157 62.56 -47.07 35.44
C HIS A 1157 63.48 -45.99 34.91
N THR A 1158 62.98 -45.18 33.98
CA THR A 1158 63.69 -44.00 33.51
C THR A 1158 62.97 -42.77 34.04
N ARG A 1159 63.69 -41.96 34.81
CA ARG A 1159 63.21 -40.73 35.43
C ARG A 1159 64.00 -39.55 34.88
N TYR A 1160 63.31 -38.46 34.63
CA TYR A 1160 63.92 -37.20 34.23
C TYR A 1160 63.25 -36.07 35.01
N ASN A 1161 63.99 -35.01 35.32
CA ASN A 1161 63.36 -33.70 35.50
C ASN A 1161 63.17 -33.08 34.10
N PRO A 1162 61.95 -33.04 33.56
CA PRO A 1162 61.73 -32.61 32.18
C PRO A 1162 61.74 -31.08 32.01
N LEU A 1163 61.75 -30.31 33.12
CA LEU A 1163 61.92 -28.85 33.09
C LEU A 1163 63.39 -28.44 33.21
N ALA A 1164 64.25 -29.34 33.71
CA ALA A 1164 65.68 -29.15 33.84
C ALA A 1164 66.42 -30.49 33.71
N LEU A 1165 66.72 -30.89 32.47
CA LEU A 1165 67.37 -32.17 32.15
C LEU A 1165 68.76 -32.39 32.81
N ALA A 1166 69.33 -31.34 33.40
CA ALA A 1166 70.59 -31.38 34.14
C ALA A 1166 70.42 -31.67 35.64
N GLU A 1167 69.18 -31.69 36.15
CA GLU A 1167 68.87 -31.98 37.55
C GLU A 1167 68.63 -33.48 37.74
N ASP A 1168 69.24 -34.06 38.77
CA ASP A 1168 69.09 -35.48 39.08
C ASP A 1168 67.69 -35.77 39.61
N ALA A 1169 67.04 -36.81 39.08
CA ALA A 1169 65.72 -37.19 39.54
C ALA A 1169 65.81 -37.82 40.94
N PRO A 1170 64.83 -37.64 41.84
CA PRO A 1170 64.90 -38.22 43.18
C PRO A 1170 65.12 -39.74 43.16
N ASP A 1171 66.04 -40.21 44.01
CA ASP A 1171 66.37 -41.63 44.18
C ASP A 1171 65.13 -42.49 44.44
N ILE A 1172 65.14 -43.71 43.90
CA ILE A 1172 64.12 -44.70 44.20
C ILE A 1172 64.33 -45.19 45.64
N SER A 1173 63.49 -44.72 46.55
CA SER A 1173 63.56 -45.09 47.97
C SER A 1173 62.90 -46.44 48.30
N ALA A 1174 61.93 -46.87 47.49
CA ALA A 1174 61.31 -48.20 47.57
C ALA A 1174 60.63 -48.57 46.25
N VAL A 1175 60.62 -49.88 45.93
CA VAL A 1175 59.82 -50.46 44.84
C VAL A 1175 58.86 -51.47 45.47
N SER A 1176 57.56 -51.37 45.16
CA SER A 1176 56.53 -52.28 45.65
C SER A 1176 55.79 -52.90 44.47
N LEU A 1177 55.93 -54.21 44.31
CA LEU A 1177 55.23 -54.99 43.28
C LEU A 1177 53.91 -55.51 43.85
N TRP A 1178 52.81 -55.15 43.20
CA TRP A 1178 51.48 -55.59 43.59
C TRP A 1178 50.94 -56.55 42.53
N LEU A 1179 50.59 -57.77 42.94
CA LEU A 1179 49.81 -58.68 42.13
C LEU A 1179 48.35 -58.25 42.21
N GLY A 1180 47.86 -57.55 41.19
CA GLY A 1180 46.43 -57.21 41.09
C GLY A 1180 45.60 -58.44 40.69
N SER A 1181 44.42 -58.61 41.28
CA SER A 1181 43.39 -59.46 40.68
C SER A 1181 42.87 -58.76 39.42
N THR A 1182 42.92 -59.44 38.27
CA THR A 1182 42.27 -58.99 37.03
C THR A 1182 40.82 -58.61 37.25
#